data_AF-A0A9E3LJ44-F1
#
_entry.id   AF-A0A9E3LJ44-F1
#
_cell.length_a   1.000
_cell.length_b   1.000
_cell.length_c   1.000
_cell.angle_alpha   90.00
_cell.angle_beta   90.00
_cell.angle_gamma   90.00
#
_symmetry.space_group_name_H-M   'P 1'
#
loop_
_entity.id
_entity.type
_entity.pdbx_description
1 polymer ?
#
loop_
_entity_poly.entity_id
_entity_poly.type
_entity_poly.pdbx_seq_one_letter_code
_entity_poly.pdbx_strand_id
1 'polypeptide(L)'
;MNVVDGSLVLSPSDLVDFLACGHLTRLERQVAMGQLVRPEHDDPEGEVLRRRGDEHERSELARLAAEGRSVVRIGRAGPAGDQLRAAAAATARAMRAGAEVVYQATFFDGRWRGHADFLVRVGTPSHLGPWSYEVVDTKLARRPTPEALLQLCAYSEQVARIQGTWPEAMVVVTGDGEHHRHRVADALAYYRVAVQRLERAVAATGPAPYPDRVKRCERCAWARRCDARRRRDDHLSLVAGMRSDVAAKLARAGVGTVADLAALAPGSPVPGLGQASLDRLGEQARLQKAQEADGRVRHRLRLPPEDDRGLALLPPPSPGDLFFDIEGDPWAGDGGLEYLFGVVGRASGGGAPAYTGFWAHSPPEEKAAFEAFVDLVVAGLADHPDLHVYHYAPYEVTALKKLMSRYATREAEVDRLLRGQVFVDLYRVVRQGVLVSQEGYGLKKLEPLYLDPREGEITDGGSSIVAYEQWLASPRPSVLEAIRAYNEDDCRSTLALRDWLEDRRSELEALDGRQLSRPLPVTGAPSASLAESDERTAALAARLTAGLPDDRTGDDAEQRARRLLSDVLDWHRREARSEWWAWFDRLAGSDDELTDDHESLAPLAYEGMVGEVDRSCIHRYRFEPQEHKLRVGDHPVDPRTGKPAGEVLALDPSAGTVDLKRGKGSAAPHPRALVPAPPLDTTLLRQAVARVGEAVARAGAGGGPIRPPGGHGVALDLLAGRSPAVAGHPPGQPLQQPGEASVDAARRLVPRLAGGYLPVQGPPGSGKTFTAAAVIVDAVRHGRRVGVSAPSHHAVANLLDAVCERSGAGGAGVRVLQRTSGGGRACAPLVETAGDNGRVLAALDAGEVDVVGGTPWLFAREELAGAFDLLVVDEAGQFPLANAVAVAGAADNLVLLGDPQQLPQPSRGIHPPGAGASALGHVLGDDDTLPPERGLFLSRSFRMHPAVCRFVSEIAYGGRLGADPACEHQLVGEGPVVAGAGLRWLPVTATGNRTRSPEEAAAVAGVVRALLGRPSTDCHGHRRPLTLADVLVIAPYNAQVAELESVLPAGARVGTVDRFQGQEAPVVVYSMASSSADDVPRGIDFLFSLNRLNVAVSRARTLAVLVCNPALLHTRCHRVEQLRLVNALCRFAESAERIDAVAAPV
;
A
#
# COMPACT_ATOMS: atom_id res chain seq x y z
N MET A 1 -18.62 -1.56 28.57
CA MET A 1 -19.66 -2.59 28.83
C MET A 1 -20.26 -2.36 30.21
N ASN A 2 -21.55 -2.59 30.40
CA ASN A 2 -22.24 -2.35 31.69
C ASN A 2 -23.26 -3.46 31.96
N VAL A 3 -23.63 -3.67 33.22
CA VAL A 3 -24.78 -4.54 33.57
C VAL A 3 -26.06 -3.70 33.53
N VAL A 4 -27.02 -4.12 32.71
CA VAL A 4 -28.35 -3.52 32.58
C VAL A 4 -29.37 -4.64 32.74
N ASP A 5 -30.37 -4.45 33.61
CA ASP A 5 -31.40 -5.47 33.91
C ASP A 5 -30.81 -6.86 34.23
N GLY A 6 -29.68 -6.90 34.95
CA GLY A 6 -29.00 -8.14 35.34
C GLY A 6 -28.19 -8.83 34.23
N SER A 7 -28.14 -8.26 33.02
CA SER A 7 -27.38 -8.80 31.89
C SER A 7 -26.27 -7.86 31.46
N LEU A 8 -25.16 -8.41 30.97
CA LEU A 8 -24.05 -7.61 30.47
C LEU A 8 -24.37 -7.11 29.06
N VAL A 9 -24.37 -5.79 28.89
CA VAL A 9 -24.69 -5.09 27.64
C VAL A 9 -23.41 -4.51 27.05
N LEU A 10 -23.20 -4.82 25.76
CA LEU A 10 -22.07 -4.38 24.96
C LEU A 10 -22.39 -3.08 24.21
N SER A 11 -21.34 -2.39 23.79
CA SER A 11 -21.42 -1.18 22.96
C SER A 11 -20.38 -1.24 21.83
N PRO A 12 -20.55 -0.44 20.75
CA PRO A 12 -19.53 -0.34 19.72
C PRO A 12 -18.14 0.06 20.26
N SER A 13 -18.08 0.87 21.32
CA SER A 13 -16.82 1.21 21.99
C SER A 13 -16.13 -0.02 22.60
N ASP A 14 -16.90 -0.99 23.12
CA ASP A 14 -16.35 -2.26 23.62
C ASP A 14 -15.73 -3.12 22.51
N LEU A 15 -16.31 -3.06 21.29
CA LEU A 15 -15.75 -3.71 20.12
C LEU A 15 -14.40 -3.09 19.72
N VAL A 16 -14.33 -1.76 19.69
CA VAL A 16 -13.09 -1.02 19.42
C VAL A 16 -12.03 -1.34 20.46
N ASP A 17 -12.39 -1.35 21.74
CA ASP A 17 -11.48 -1.67 22.84
C ASP A 17 -10.95 -3.10 22.77
N PHE A 18 -11.81 -4.06 22.41
CA PHE A 18 -11.42 -5.46 22.22
C PHE A 18 -10.42 -5.65 21.07
N LEU A 19 -10.68 -5.03 19.92
CA LEU A 19 -9.76 -5.07 18.79
C LEU A 19 -8.43 -4.36 19.11
N ALA A 20 -8.48 -3.37 20.00
CA ALA A 20 -7.28 -2.69 20.47
C ALA A 20 -6.45 -3.53 21.45
N CYS A 21 -7.11 -4.24 22.38
CA CYS A 21 -6.49 -5.07 23.40
C CYS A 21 -7.49 -6.07 24.01
N GLY A 22 -7.33 -7.37 23.75
CA GLY A 22 -8.19 -8.40 24.36
C GLY A 22 -8.06 -8.50 25.90
N HIS A 23 -6.92 -8.11 26.47
CA HIS A 23 -6.76 -8.03 27.92
C HIS A 23 -7.64 -6.92 28.54
N LEU A 24 -7.80 -5.79 27.85
CA LEU A 24 -8.66 -4.68 28.29
C LEU A 24 -10.11 -5.13 28.45
N THR A 25 -10.64 -5.88 27.47
CA THR A 25 -12.00 -6.45 27.55
C THR A 25 -12.21 -7.28 28.82
N ARG A 26 -11.20 -8.04 29.26
CA ARG A 26 -11.29 -8.82 30.49
C ARG A 26 -11.33 -7.94 31.74
N LEU A 27 -10.52 -6.88 31.78
CA LEU A 27 -10.51 -5.91 32.89
C LEU A 27 -11.83 -5.13 32.97
N GLU A 28 -12.33 -4.64 31.83
CA GLU A 28 -13.60 -3.92 31.77
C GLU A 28 -14.80 -4.80 32.13
N ARG A 29 -14.76 -6.09 31.79
CA ARG A 29 -15.74 -7.07 32.28
C ARG A 29 -15.70 -7.23 33.79
N GLN A 30 -14.51 -7.30 34.38
CA GLN A 30 -14.36 -7.38 35.83
C GLN A 30 -14.89 -6.12 36.52
N VAL A 31 -14.66 -4.93 35.94
CA VAL A 31 -15.26 -3.68 36.42
C VAL A 31 -16.78 -3.72 36.35
N ALA A 32 -17.35 -4.11 35.20
CA ALA A 32 -18.80 -4.20 35.02
C ALA A 32 -19.45 -5.19 35.99
N MET A 33 -18.72 -6.23 36.41
CA MET A 33 -19.16 -7.22 37.41
C MET A 33 -18.87 -6.80 38.86
N GLY A 34 -18.31 -5.62 39.11
CA GLY A 34 -17.96 -5.15 40.45
C GLY A 34 -16.75 -5.88 41.09
N GLN A 35 -15.96 -6.59 40.28
CA GLN A 35 -14.78 -7.36 40.73
C GLN A 35 -13.50 -6.51 40.75
N LEU A 36 -13.47 -5.42 40.01
CA LEU A 36 -12.37 -4.45 39.98
C LEU A 36 -12.91 -3.01 39.98
N VAL A 37 -12.10 -2.09 40.47
CA VAL A 37 -12.33 -0.65 40.34
C VAL A 37 -11.43 -0.12 39.23
N ARG A 38 -11.98 0.72 38.35
CA ARG A 38 -11.20 1.35 37.28
C ARG A 38 -10.20 2.35 37.89
N PRO A 39 -8.91 2.34 37.51
CA PRO A 39 -7.93 3.30 38.00
C PRO A 39 -8.29 4.73 37.58
N GLU A 40 -7.95 5.71 38.43
CA GLU A 40 -7.91 7.11 38.02
C GLU A 40 -6.78 7.33 37.01
N HIS A 41 -7.08 8.05 35.95
CA HIS A 41 -6.15 8.37 34.87
C HIS A 41 -6.34 9.84 34.49
N ASP A 42 -5.31 10.64 34.72
CA ASP A 42 -5.23 11.99 34.19
C ASP A 42 -4.86 11.89 32.70
N ASP A 43 -5.78 12.26 31.82
CA ASP A 43 -5.63 12.26 30.35
C ASP A 43 -6.07 13.62 29.78
N PRO A 44 -5.27 14.68 29.97
CA PRO A 44 -5.61 16.03 29.50
C PRO A 44 -5.75 16.09 27.97
N GLU A 45 -4.94 15.31 27.25
CA GLU A 45 -5.02 15.19 25.79
C GLU A 45 -6.38 14.60 25.36
N GLY A 46 -6.81 13.51 26.01
CA GLY A 46 -8.13 12.91 25.80
C GLY A 46 -9.29 13.85 26.11
N GLU A 47 -9.17 14.72 27.10
CA GLU A 47 -10.20 15.72 27.41
C GLU A 47 -10.32 16.78 26.31
N VAL A 48 -9.19 17.28 25.80
CA VAL A 48 -9.16 18.21 24.65
C VAL A 48 -9.82 17.57 23.42
N LEU A 49 -9.49 16.31 23.12
CA LEU A 49 -10.07 15.56 22.02
C LEU A 49 -11.59 15.39 22.16
N ARG A 50 -12.09 15.11 23.37
CA ARG A 50 -13.53 14.96 23.60
C ARG A 50 -14.28 16.29 23.37
N ARG A 51 -13.76 17.40 23.90
CA ARG A 51 -14.39 18.73 23.74
C ARG A 51 -14.49 19.13 22.27
N ARG A 52 -13.39 18.98 21.52
CA ARG A 52 -13.38 19.25 20.07
C ARG A 52 -14.38 18.36 19.33
N GLY A 53 -14.51 17.08 19.73
CA GLY A 53 -15.48 16.16 19.13
C GLY A 53 -16.92 16.64 19.30
N ASP A 54 -17.29 17.07 20.50
CA ASP A 54 -18.62 17.63 20.79
C ASP A 54 -18.87 18.97 20.06
N GLU A 55 -17.83 19.76 19.77
CA GLU A 55 -17.92 20.97 18.95
C GLU A 55 -18.17 20.64 17.47
N HIS A 56 -17.44 19.66 16.93
CA HIS A 56 -17.60 19.18 15.56
C HIS A 56 -19.00 18.59 15.31
N GLU A 57 -19.49 17.75 16.22
CA GLU A 57 -20.84 17.19 16.17
C GLU A 57 -21.93 18.29 16.14
N ARG A 58 -21.75 19.34 16.94
CA ARG A 58 -22.67 20.50 16.95
C ARG A 58 -22.60 21.34 15.68
N SER A 59 -21.42 21.48 15.08
CA SER A 59 -21.24 22.18 13.81
C SER A 59 -21.99 21.47 12.69
N GLU A 60 -21.88 20.15 12.60
CA GLU A 60 -22.61 19.35 11.60
C GLU A 60 -24.13 19.41 11.79
N LEU A 61 -24.60 19.36 13.04
CA LEU A 61 -26.02 19.56 13.35
C LEU A 61 -26.52 20.93 12.87
N ALA A 62 -25.74 21.99 13.11
CA ALA A 62 -26.09 23.35 12.66
C ALA A 62 -26.13 23.45 11.13
N ARG A 63 -25.20 22.79 10.44
CA ARG A 63 -25.15 22.71 8.97
C ARG A 63 -26.41 22.03 8.40
N LEU A 64 -26.78 20.86 8.91
CA LEU A 64 -27.97 20.13 8.48
C LEU A 64 -29.27 20.92 8.72
N ALA A 65 -29.34 21.67 9.82
CA ALA A 65 -30.47 22.56 10.09
C ALA A 65 -30.52 23.76 9.12
N ALA A 66 -29.35 24.33 8.76
CA ALA A 66 -29.25 25.43 7.82
C ALA A 66 -29.66 25.04 6.38
N GLU A 67 -29.52 23.76 5.99
CA GLU A 67 -30.06 23.21 4.75
C GLU A 67 -31.60 23.12 4.72
N GLY A 68 -32.28 23.48 5.81
CA GLY A 68 -33.73 23.43 5.92
C GLY A 68 -34.29 22.02 6.21
N ARG A 69 -33.43 21.06 6.57
CA ARG A 69 -33.88 19.69 6.89
C ARG A 69 -34.62 19.63 8.23
N SER A 70 -35.67 18.81 8.28
CA SER A 70 -36.37 18.50 9.52
C SER A 70 -35.54 17.57 10.43
N VAL A 71 -35.15 18.06 11.62
CA VAL A 71 -34.34 17.31 12.58
C VAL A 71 -35.16 16.88 13.80
N VAL A 72 -35.18 15.57 14.10
CA VAL A 72 -35.75 15.02 15.33
C VAL A 72 -34.61 14.68 16.29
N ARG A 73 -34.57 15.34 17.46
CA ARG A 73 -33.56 15.10 18.50
C ARG A 73 -34.02 14.06 19.51
N ILE A 74 -33.22 13.02 19.73
CA ILE A 74 -33.43 12.04 20.80
C ILE A 74 -32.57 12.47 22.01
N GLY A 75 -33.16 12.51 23.20
CA GLY A 75 -32.42 12.83 24.43
C GLY A 75 -31.43 11.71 24.79
N ARG A 76 -30.24 12.06 25.29
CA ARG A 76 -29.28 11.07 25.80
C ARG A 76 -29.89 10.32 26.98
N ALA A 77 -30.16 9.03 26.80
CA ALA A 77 -30.71 8.16 27.83
C ALA A 77 -29.66 7.88 28.93
N GLY A 78 -30.09 7.78 30.18
CA GLY A 78 -29.25 7.28 31.26
C GLY A 78 -29.01 5.77 31.14
N PRO A 79 -28.22 5.18 32.05
CA PRO A 79 -27.78 3.78 31.94
C PRO A 79 -28.88 2.75 32.23
N ALA A 80 -30.08 3.18 32.67
CA ALA A 80 -31.17 2.30 33.02
C ALA A 80 -31.87 1.70 31.78
N GLY A 81 -32.24 0.41 31.85
CA GLY A 81 -32.76 -0.34 30.70
C GLY A 81 -34.10 0.19 30.16
N ASP A 82 -34.96 0.70 31.02
CA ASP A 82 -36.24 1.34 30.66
C ASP A 82 -36.02 2.65 29.88
N GLN A 83 -35.06 3.47 30.31
CA GLN A 83 -34.67 4.71 29.62
C GLN A 83 -34.09 4.41 28.23
N LEU A 84 -33.21 3.42 28.13
CA LEU A 84 -32.64 2.96 26.85
C LEU A 84 -33.73 2.45 25.89
N ARG A 85 -34.67 1.63 26.38
CA ARG A 85 -35.81 1.15 25.58
C ARG A 85 -36.70 2.30 25.10
N ALA A 86 -36.97 3.28 25.94
CA ALA A 86 -37.78 4.45 25.58
C ALA A 86 -37.12 5.29 24.47
N ALA A 87 -35.81 5.54 24.57
CA ALA A 87 -35.04 6.26 23.55
C ALA A 87 -34.93 5.48 22.22
N ALA A 88 -34.74 4.16 22.29
CA ALA A 88 -34.75 3.31 21.10
C ALA A 88 -36.12 3.30 20.40
N ALA A 89 -37.22 3.24 21.17
CA ALA A 89 -38.57 3.35 20.62
C ALA A 89 -38.84 4.73 19.99
N ALA A 90 -38.28 5.81 20.55
CA ALA A 90 -38.38 7.15 19.98
C ALA A 90 -37.63 7.25 18.64
N THR A 91 -36.43 6.68 18.55
CA THR A 91 -35.65 6.58 17.30
C THR A 91 -36.46 5.85 16.22
N ALA A 92 -37.01 4.67 16.53
CA ALA A 92 -37.81 3.90 15.57
C ALA A 92 -39.10 4.63 15.14
N ARG A 93 -39.74 5.40 16.03
CA ARG A 93 -40.89 6.25 15.67
C ARG A 93 -40.49 7.37 14.71
N ALA A 94 -39.36 8.04 14.95
CA ALA A 94 -38.86 9.10 14.09
C ALA A 94 -38.57 8.58 12.67
N MET A 95 -37.96 7.40 12.55
CA MET A 95 -37.70 6.75 11.26
C MET A 95 -38.98 6.39 10.51
N ARG A 96 -40.00 5.84 11.20
CA ARG A 96 -41.31 5.52 10.60
C ARG A 96 -42.10 6.76 10.20
N ALA A 97 -41.92 7.87 10.91
CA ALA A 97 -42.53 9.15 10.56
C ALA A 97 -41.85 9.83 9.36
N GLY A 98 -40.71 9.29 8.88
CA GLY A 98 -40.01 9.84 7.73
C GLY A 98 -39.24 11.13 8.02
N ALA A 99 -38.81 11.35 9.28
CA ALA A 99 -37.94 12.48 9.65
C ALA A 99 -36.70 12.54 8.75
N GLU A 100 -36.32 13.71 8.25
CA GLU A 100 -35.18 13.81 7.33
C GLU A 100 -33.85 13.53 8.02
N VAL A 101 -33.73 13.96 9.27
CA VAL A 101 -32.58 13.70 10.14
C VAL A 101 -33.05 13.27 11.52
N VAL A 102 -32.47 12.21 12.08
CA VAL A 102 -32.63 11.83 13.49
C VAL A 102 -31.29 12.04 14.19
N TYR A 103 -31.22 13.01 15.11
CA TYR A 103 -30.00 13.37 15.85
C TYR A 103 -29.94 12.65 17.20
N GLN A 104 -28.77 12.10 17.55
CA GLN A 104 -28.50 11.27 18.73
C GLN A 104 -29.36 9.99 18.79
N ALA A 105 -29.55 9.36 17.62
CA ALA A 105 -30.32 8.13 17.47
C ALA A 105 -29.80 7.03 18.40
N THR A 106 -30.68 6.52 19.25
CA THR A 106 -30.33 5.52 20.27
C THR A 106 -30.83 4.15 19.85
N PHE A 107 -29.97 3.14 19.99
CA PHE A 107 -30.29 1.74 19.73
C PHE A 107 -30.10 0.91 20.99
N PHE A 108 -31.04 -0.03 21.24
CA PHE A 108 -30.94 -0.99 22.33
C PHE A 108 -31.77 -2.24 22.01
N ASP A 109 -31.12 -3.41 21.98
CA ASP A 109 -31.76 -4.70 21.69
C ASP A 109 -31.72 -5.68 22.88
N GLY A 110 -31.30 -5.20 24.05
CA GLY A 110 -31.10 -6.00 25.26
C GLY A 110 -29.72 -6.63 25.39
N ARG A 111 -28.93 -6.72 24.31
CA ARG A 111 -27.55 -7.24 24.31
C ARG A 111 -26.54 -6.16 23.93
N TRP A 112 -26.93 -5.30 23.00
CA TRP A 112 -26.14 -4.21 22.46
C TRP A 112 -26.86 -2.88 22.68
N ARG A 113 -26.09 -1.85 23.02
CA ARG A 113 -26.54 -0.46 23.07
C ARG A 113 -25.62 0.45 22.25
N GLY A 114 -26.18 1.50 21.67
CA GLY A 114 -25.43 2.41 20.80
C GLY A 114 -26.11 3.76 20.63
N HIS A 115 -25.32 4.78 20.32
CA HIS A 115 -25.79 6.13 20.02
C HIS A 115 -25.09 6.59 18.74
N ALA A 116 -25.84 6.64 17.64
CA ALA A 116 -25.35 7.23 16.39
C ALA A 116 -25.59 8.74 16.43
N ASP A 117 -24.62 9.53 15.95
CA ASP A 117 -24.77 10.98 15.91
C ASP A 117 -25.96 11.37 15.04
N PHE A 118 -26.07 10.83 13.82
CA PHE A 118 -27.18 11.11 12.91
C PHE A 118 -27.66 9.87 12.14
N LEU A 119 -28.96 9.82 11.87
CA LEU A 119 -29.55 9.02 10.79
C LEU A 119 -30.11 9.97 9.73
N VAL A 120 -29.75 9.75 8.47
CA VAL A 120 -30.16 10.60 7.34
C VAL A 120 -31.05 9.81 6.39
N ARG A 121 -32.21 10.37 6.03
CA ARG A 121 -33.18 9.75 5.11
C ARG A 121 -32.66 9.75 3.67
N VAL A 122 -32.79 8.62 2.99
CA VAL A 122 -32.47 8.46 1.55
C VAL A 122 -33.66 7.88 0.77
N GLY A 123 -33.68 8.10 -0.54
CA GLY A 123 -34.80 7.73 -1.43
C GLY A 123 -34.91 6.24 -1.79
N THR A 124 -34.11 5.37 -1.16
CA THR A 124 -34.14 3.92 -1.42
C THR A 124 -35.33 3.30 -0.68
N PRO A 125 -36.27 2.61 -1.37
CA PRO A 125 -37.44 2.01 -0.74
C PRO A 125 -37.09 0.96 0.34
N SER A 126 -37.92 0.89 1.39
CA SER A 126 -37.77 -0.08 2.49
C SER A 126 -39.11 -0.42 3.15
N HIS A 127 -39.10 -1.18 4.25
CA HIS A 127 -40.31 -1.42 5.06
C HIS A 127 -40.87 -0.15 5.72
N LEU A 128 -40.13 0.98 5.70
CA LEU A 128 -40.59 2.27 6.18
C LEU A 128 -41.44 3.04 5.15
N GLY A 129 -41.39 2.64 3.87
CA GLY A 129 -42.05 3.34 2.76
C GLY A 129 -41.10 3.59 1.58
N PRO A 130 -41.30 4.64 0.78
CA PRO A 130 -40.41 5.00 -0.35
C PRO A 130 -39.05 5.57 0.08
N TRP A 131 -38.64 5.38 1.34
CA TRP A 131 -37.37 5.84 1.89
C TRP A 131 -36.74 4.79 2.81
N SER A 132 -35.47 5.01 3.12
CA SER A 132 -34.67 4.30 4.13
C SER A 132 -33.74 5.28 4.82
N TYR A 133 -32.91 4.80 5.75
CA TYR A 133 -31.93 5.60 6.47
C TYR A 133 -30.52 5.05 6.31
N GLU A 134 -29.57 5.97 6.28
CA GLU A 134 -28.14 5.70 6.39
C GLU A 134 -27.59 6.35 7.65
N VAL A 135 -26.52 5.77 8.18
CA VAL A 135 -25.90 6.22 9.43
C VAL A 135 -24.77 7.20 9.11
N VAL A 136 -24.73 8.32 9.84
CA VAL A 136 -23.69 9.34 9.74
C VAL A 136 -23.11 9.59 11.14
N ASP A 137 -21.78 9.54 11.25
CA ASP A 137 -21.07 9.76 12.52
C ASP A 137 -19.97 10.81 12.32
N THR A 138 -19.78 11.68 13.30
CA THR A 138 -18.76 12.73 13.26
C THR A 138 -17.48 12.28 13.95
N LYS A 139 -16.32 12.59 13.36
CA LYS A 139 -15.00 12.25 13.89
C LYS A 139 -14.03 13.39 13.65
N LEU A 140 -13.20 13.68 14.64
CA LEU A 140 -12.14 14.70 14.53
C LEU A 140 -11.02 14.33 13.57
N ALA A 141 -10.78 13.04 13.39
CA ALA A 141 -9.79 12.59 12.41
C ALA A 141 -10.17 13.11 11.02
N ARG A 142 -9.19 13.55 10.23
CA ARG A 142 -9.41 13.99 8.83
C ARG A 142 -9.51 12.87 7.82
N ARG A 143 -9.36 11.64 8.31
CA ARG A 143 -9.57 10.44 7.53
C ARG A 143 -10.39 9.48 8.38
N PRO A 144 -11.33 8.76 7.76
CA PRO A 144 -12.04 7.69 8.43
C PRO A 144 -11.06 6.64 8.98
N THR A 145 -11.35 6.11 10.17
CA THR A 145 -10.57 5.03 10.78
C THR A 145 -11.36 3.71 10.73
N PRO A 146 -10.69 2.55 10.76
CA PRO A 146 -11.37 1.26 10.87
C PRO A 146 -12.34 1.19 12.05
N GLU A 147 -11.93 1.75 13.19
CA GLU A 147 -12.75 1.79 14.41
C GLU A 147 -14.07 2.53 14.18
N ALA A 148 -14.04 3.67 13.48
CA ALA A 148 -15.24 4.44 13.15
C ALA A 148 -16.18 3.66 12.22
N LEU A 149 -15.63 2.99 11.19
CA LEU A 149 -16.45 2.19 10.27
C LEU A 149 -17.07 0.95 10.94
N LEU A 150 -16.36 0.31 11.86
CA LEU A 150 -16.91 -0.82 12.63
C LEU A 150 -18.01 -0.39 13.59
N GLN A 151 -17.88 0.80 14.18
CA GLN A 151 -18.95 1.41 14.97
C GLN A 151 -20.17 1.72 14.10
N LEU A 152 -19.97 2.32 12.93
CA LEU A 152 -21.04 2.57 11.95
C LEU A 152 -21.71 1.27 11.50
N CYS A 153 -20.97 0.18 11.25
CA CYS A 153 -21.55 -1.13 10.93
C CYS A 153 -22.51 -1.63 12.03
N ALA A 154 -22.14 -1.44 13.30
CA ALA A 154 -23.00 -1.80 14.42
C ALA A 154 -24.32 -1.02 14.42
N TYR A 155 -24.28 0.28 14.09
CA TYR A 155 -25.47 1.10 13.94
C TYR A 155 -26.28 0.73 12.70
N SER A 156 -25.62 0.49 11.55
CA SER A 156 -26.26 0.07 10.31
C SER A 156 -26.99 -1.25 10.46
N GLU A 157 -26.48 -2.18 11.27
CA GLU A 157 -27.18 -3.42 11.61
C GLU A 157 -28.52 -3.14 12.33
N GLN A 158 -28.53 -2.21 13.29
CA GLN A 158 -29.74 -1.85 14.02
C GLN A 158 -30.75 -1.12 13.13
N VAL A 159 -30.27 -0.23 12.25
CA VAL A 159 -31.09 0.41 11.21
C VAL A 159 -31.72 -0.64 10.29
N ALA A 160 -30.92 -1.61 9.81
CA ALA A 160 -31.38 -2.68 8.93
C ALA A 160 -32.52 -3.50 9.57
N ARG A 161 -32.44 -3.78 10.88
CA ARG A 161 -33.51 -4.47 11.63
C ARG A 161 -34.82 -3.67 11.67
N ILE A 162 -34.76 -2.34 11.69
CA ILE A 162 -35.95 -1.47 11.72
C ILE A 162 -36.56 -1.32 10.32
N GLN A 163 -35.74 -1.12 9.29
CA GLN A 163 -36.20 -0.81 7.93
C GLN A 163 -36.31 -2.03 7.00
N GLY A 164 -35.81 -3.20 7.40
CA GLY A 164 -35.92 -4.46 6.66
C GLY A 164 -34.87 -4.70 5.56
N THR A 165 -34.04 -3.70 5.27
CA THR A 165 -32.95 -3.79 4.30
C THR A 165 -31.70 -3.13 4.85
N TRP A 166 -30.52 -3.65 4.49
CA TRP A 166 -29.26 -3.03 4.87
C TRP A 166 -29.11 -1.65 4.23
N PRO A 167 -28.61 -0.64 4.97
CA PRO A 167 -28.15 0.59 4.34
C PRO A 167 -27.08 0.27 3.28
N GLU A 168 -27.14 0.95 2.14
CA GLU A 168 -26.15 0.80 1.09
C GLU A 168 -24.80 1.38 1.55
N ALA A 169 -24.86 2.57 2.18
CA ALA A 169 -23.70 3.25 2.70
C ALA A 169 -23.82 3.68 4.18
N MET A 170 -22.66 4.04 4.70
CA MET A 170 -22.42 4.71 5.97
C MET A 170 -21.47 5.88 5.72
N VAL A 171 -21.60 6.96 6.49
CA VAL A 171 -20.82 8.19 6.27
C VAL A 171 -20.06 8.58 7.53
N VAL A 172 -18.78 8.90 7.37
CA VAL A 172 -17.97 9.57 8.40
C VAL A 172 -17.80 11.03 7.98
N VAL A 173 -18.22 11.96 8.84
CA VAL A 173 -17.92 13.38 8.68
C VAL A 173 -16.65 13.70 9.46
N THR A 174 -15.57 13.95 8.74
CA THR A 174 -14.22 14.16 9.30
C THR A 174 -14.01 15.58 9.79
N GLY A 175 -12.90 15.84 10.50
CA GLY A 175 -12.66 17.12 11.17
C GLY A 175 -12.54 18.35 10.26
N ASP A 176 -12.28 18.15 8.97
CA ASP A 176 -12.32 19.16 7.89
C ASP A 176 -13.74 19.39 7.32
N GLY A 177 -14.74 18.65 7.80
CA GLY A 177 -16.10 18.69 7.29
C GLY A 177 -16.31 17.89 6.00
N GLU A 178 -15.33 17.10 5.54
CA GLU A 178 -15.54 16.20 4.40
C GLU A 178 -16.48 15.03 4.76
N HIS A 179 -17.33 14.65 3.80
CA HIS A 179 -18.28 13.55 3.94
C HIS A 179 -17.74 12.30 3.25
N HIS A 180 -17.09 11.43 4.00
CA HIS A 180 -16.57 10.18 3.46
C HIS A 180 -17.65 9.10 3.47
N ARG A 181 -18.21 8.82 2.29
CA ARG A 181 -19.20 7.77 2.06
C ARG A 181 -18.51 6.43 1.82
N HIS A 182 -18.88 5.41 2.60
CA HIS A 182 -18.37 4.05 2.46
C HIS A 182 -19.53 3.06 2.32
N ARG A 183 -19.39 2.02 1.48
CA ARG A 183 -20.39 0.97 1.42
C ARG A 183 -20.34 0.14 2.70
N VAL A 184 -21.50 -0.19 3.26
CA VAL A 184 -21.56 -1.05 4.45
C VAL A 184 -20.95 -2.43 4.15
N ALA A 185 -21.18 -2.96 2.95
CA ALA A 185 -20.67 -4.25 2.49
C ALA A 185 -19.14 -4.39 2.57
N ASP A 186 -18.40 -3.27 2.50
CA ASP A 186 -16.93 -3.26 2.49
C ASP A 186 -16.30 -3.49 3.86
N ALA A 187 -17.09 -3.48 4.94
CA ALA A 187 -16.64 -3.78 6.30
C ALA A 187 -17.48 -4.87 7.01
N LEU A 188 -18.63 -5.25 6.44
CA LEU A 188 -19.67 -6.03 7.11
C LEU A 188 -19.26 -7.44 7.51
N ALA A 189 -18.55 -8.18 6.65
CA ALA A 189 -18.13 -9.55 6.95
C ALA A 189 -17.06 -9.56 8.05
N TYR A 190 -16.10 -8.61 8.01
CA TYR A 190 -15.14 -8.45 9.11
C TYR A 190 -15.82 -8.02 10.41
N TYR A 191 -16.75 -7.07 10.36
CA TYR A 191 -17.54 -6.64 11.52
C TYR A 191 -18.23 -7.84 12.21
N ARG A 192 -18.89 -8.71 11.44
CA ARG A 192 -19.54 -9.93 11.98
C ARG A 192 -18.53 -10.86 12.68
N VAL A 193 -17.37 -11.08 12.08
CA VAL A 193 -16.28 -11.86 12.69
C VAL A 193 -15.80 -11.21 13.99
N ALA A 194 -15.61 -9.89 14.00
CA ALA A 194 -15.15 -9.15 15.17
C ALA A 194 -16.17 -9.19 16.33
N VAL A 195 -17.47 -9.01 16.03
CA VAL A 195 -18.55 -9.13 17.02
C VAL A 195 -18.61 -10.52 17.63
N GLN A 196 -18.59 -11.57 16.81
CA GLN A 196 -18.59 -12.95 17.31
C GLN A 196 -17.40 -13.24 18.22
N ARG A 197 -16.22 -12.67 17.91
CA ARG A 197 -15.02 -12.81 18.75
C ARG A 197 -15.15 -12.07 20.07
N LEU A 198 -15.66 -10.84 20.06
CA LEU A 198 -15.92 -10.08 21.28
C LEU A 198 -16.89 -10.85 22.18
N GLU A 199 -18.02 -11.31 21.64
CA GLU A 199 -19.03 -12.04 22.41
C GLU A 199 -18.44 -13.32 23.04
N ARG A 200 -17.63 -14.08 22.27
CA ARG A 200 -16.91 -15.24 22.80
C ARG A 200 -15.91 -14.85 23.90
N ALA A 201 -15.16 -13.77 23.73
CA ALA A 201 -14.18 -13.30 24.72
C ALA A 201 -14.84 -12.83 26.03
N VAL A 202 -16.00 -12.18 25.93
CA VAL A 202 -16.81 -11.74 27.07
C VAL A 202 -17.43 -12.94 27.81
N ALA A 203 -17.90 -13.95 27.06
CA ALA A 203 -18.46 -15.17 27.61
C ALA A 203 -17.40 -16.11 28.22
N ALA A 204 -16.14 -16.04 27.77
CA ALA A 204 -15.07 -16.92 28.22
C ALA A 204 -14.84 -16.83 29.74
N THR A 205 -14.71 -17.97 30.40
CA THR A 205 -14.43 -18.07 31.85
C THR A 205 -12.96 -18.34 32.17
N GLY A 206 -12.15 -18.66 31.14
CA GLY A 206 -10.72 -18.98 31.26
C GLY A 206 -9.83 -17.83 31.74
N PRO A 207 -8.50 -18.08 31.84
CA PRO A 207 -7.54 -17.07 32.26
C PRO A 207 -7.56 -15.87 31.31
N ALA A 208 -7.31 -14.69 31.87
CA ALA A 208 -7.17 -13.47 31.07
C ALA A 208 -5.98 -13.62 30.11
N PRO A 209 -6.06 -13.07 28.87
CA PRO A 209 -4.90 -12.91 28.01
C PRO A 209 -3.75 -12.24 28.76
N TYR A 210 -2.50 -12.57 28.42
CA TYR A 210 -1.34 -11.89 28.99
C TYR A 210 -1.34 -10.40 28.58
N PRO A 211 -0.92 -9.46 29.45
CA PRO A 211 -0.94 -8.04 29.12
C PRO A 211 0.27 -7.66 28.27
N ASP A 212 0.35 -8.20 27.05
CA ASP A 212 1.37 -7.80 26.08
C ASP A 212 1.29 -6.30 25.79
N ARG A 213 2.45 -5.67 25.53
CA ARG A 213 2.51 -4.24 25.24
C ARG A 213 1.94 -3.98 23.84
N VAL A 214 0.92 -3.12 23.77
CA VAL A 214 0.25 -2.71 22.51
C VAL A 214 0.17 -1.19 22.43
N LYS A 215 -0.04 -0.63 21.24
CA LYS A 215 -0.18 0.84 21.03
C LYS A 215 -1.24 1.47 21.95
N ARG A 216 -2.34 0.76 22.22
CA ARG A 216 -3.40 1.23 23.12
C ARG A 216 -2.90 1.53 24.54
N CYS A 217 -1.77 0.96 24.97
CA CYS A 217 -1.21 1.20 26.30
C CYS A 217 -0.81 2.67 26.54
N GLU A 218 -0.54 3.46 25.51
CA GLU A 218 -0.15 4.88 25.64
C GLU A 218 -1.24 5.73 26.30
N ARG A 219 -2.52 5.40 26.08
CA ARG A 219 -3.69 6.13 26.60
C ARG A 219 -4.61 5.22 27.43
N CYS A 220 -4.08 4.14 27.98
CA CYS A 220 -4.85 3.16 28.73
C CYS A 220 -4.71 3.42 30.23
N ALA A 221 -5.82 3.64 30.92
CA ALA A 221 -5.86 3.75 32.38
C ALA A 221 -5.25 2.54 33.12
N TRP A 222 -5.19 1.37 32.47
CA TRP A 222 -4.63 0.15 33.03
C TRP A 222 -3.14 -0.07 32.74
N ALA A 223 -2.48 0.83 32.01
CA ALA A 223 -1.11 0.65 31.53
C ALA A 223 -0.11 0.39 32.66
N ARG A 224 -0.18 1.17 33.76
CA ARG A 224 0.69 0.99 34.94
C ARG A 224 0.53 -0.38 35.58
N ARG A 225 -0.71 -0.87 35.72
CA ARG A 225 -1.00 -2.22 36.26
C ARG A 225 -0.44 -3.31 35.36
N CYS A 226 -0.61 -3.17 34.04
CA CYS A 226 -0.10 -4.11 33.06
C CYS A 226 1.43 -4.15 33.07
N ASP A 227 2.08 -2.98 33.18
CA ASP A 227 3.53 -2.88 33.24
C ASP A 227 4.11 -3.51 34.51
N ALA A 228 3.51 -3.24 35.66
CA ALA A 228 3.89 -3.88 36.92
C ALA A 228 3.83 -5.41 36.85
N ARG A 229 2.83 -5.97 36.13
CA ARG A 229 2.75 -7.40 35.88
C ARG A 229 3.90 -7.89 34.99
N ARG A 230 4.19 -7.24 33.87
CA ARG A 230 5.29 -7.63 32.98
C ARG A 230 6.66 -7.59 33.67
N ARG A 231 6.90 -6.58 34.52
CA ARG A 231 8.13 -6.45 35.33
C ARG A 231 8.25 -7.57 36.35
N ARG A 232 7.18 -7.86 37.10
CA ARG A 232 7.17 -8.95 38.07
C ARG A 232 7.41 -10.32 37.42
N ASP A 233 6.85 -10.52 36.24
CA ASP A 233 6.96 -11.77 35.49
C ASP A 233 8.28 -11.85 34.67
N ASP A 234 9.17 -10.86 34.79
CA ASP A 234 10.44 -10.72 34.04
C ASP A 234 10.30 -10.95 32.52
N HIS A 235 9.24 -10.39 31.94
CA HIS A 235 8.82 -10.74 30.59
C HIS A 235 9.79 -10.23 29.51
N LEU A 236 10.03 -11.04 28.47
CA LEU A 236 10.95 -10.73 27.36
C LEU A 236 10.65 -9.41 26.64
N SER A 237 9.41 -8.91 26.66
CA SER A 237 9.04 -7.62 26.06
C SER A 237 9.77 -6.42 26.67
N LEU A 238 10.45 -6.58 27.81
CA LEU A 238 11.27 -5.55 28.43
C LEU A 238 12.64 -5.40 27.73
N VAL A 239 13.08 -6.40 26.96
CA VAL A 239 14.37 -6.35 26.24
C VAL A 239 14.30 -5.37 25.08
N ALA A 240 15.25 -4.44 24.99
CA ALA A 240 15.25 -3.44 23.94
C ALA A 240 15.41 -4.09 22.56
N GLY A 241 14.56 -3.70 21.61
CA GLY A 241 14.54 -4.31 20.27
C GLY A 241 13.91 -5.71 20.22
N MET A 242 13.34 -6.22 21.33
CA MET A 242 12.57 -7.45 21.31
C MET A 242 11.29 -7.29 20.48
N ARG A 243 11.09 -8.20 19.53
CA ARG A 243 9.83 -8.33 18.80
C ARG A 243 8.97 -9.44 19.41
N SER A 244 7.65 -9.32 19.30
CA SER A 244 6.70 -10.31 19.82
C SER A 244 6.91 -11.71 19.24
N ASP A 245 7.19 -11.81 17.93
CA ASP A 245 7.44 -13.09 17.26
C ASP A 245 8.75 -13.75 17.72
N VAL A 246 9.78 -12.95 17.97
CA VAL A 246 11.07 -13.43 18.52
C VAL A 246 10.89 -13.88 19.96
N ALA A 247 10.18 -13.11 20.79
CA ALA A 247 9.84 -13.52 22.15
C ALA A 247 9.08 -14.84 22.18
N ALA A 248 8.14 -15.05 21.24
CA ALA A 248 7.41 -16.31 21.12
C ALA A 248 8.29 -17.49 20.66
N LYS A 249 9.31 -17.26 19.82
CA LYS A 249 10.30 -18.29 19.45
C LYS A 249 11.19 -18.66 20.64
N LEU A 250 11.69 -17.66 21.37
CA LEU A 250 12.48 -17.84 22.59
C LEU A 250 11.70 -18.62 23.65
N ALA A 251 10.45 -18.22 23.92
CA ALA A 251 9.59 -18.90 24.88
C ALA A 251 9.35 -20.38 24.51
N ARG A 252 9.15 -20.68 23.21
CA ARG A 252 9.04 -22.07 22.72
C ARG A 252 10.33 -22.86 22.88
N ALA A 253 11.48 -22.20 22.83
CA ALA A 253 12.79 -22.79 23.11
C ALA A 253 13.12 -22.87 24.61
N GLY A 254 12.18 -22.54 25.50
CA GLY A 254 12.37 -22.56 26.95
C GLY A 254 13.05 -21.32 27.54
N VAL A 255 13.28 -20.28 26.74
CA VAL A 255 13.81 -18.98 27.18
C VAL A 255 12.63 -18.04 27.37
N GLY A 256 12.07 -17.95 28.58
CA GLY A 256 10.81 -17.26 28.85
C GLY A 256 10.96 -15.88 29.47
N THR A 257 12.11 -15.58 30.07
CA THR A 257 12.35 -14.35 30.83
C THR A 257 13.58 -13.60 30.35
N VAL A 258 13.70 -12.32 30.76
CA VAL A 258 14.92 -11.54 30.50
C VAL A 258 16.13 -12.19 31.16
N ALA A 259 15.97 -12.75 32.36
CA ALA A 259 17.02 -13.50 33.06
C ALA A 259 17.45 -14.74 32.29
N ASP A 260 16.51 -15.54 31.75
CA ASP A 260 16.83 -16.73 30.94
C ASP A 260 17.65 -16.34 29.71
N LEU A 261 17.24 -15.26 29.01
CA LEU A 261 17.93 -14.79 27.82
C LEU A 261 19.33 -14.24 28.14
N ALA A 262 19.49 -13.56 29.28
CA ALA A 262 20.79 -13.09 29.75
C ALA A 262 21.74 -14.25 30.12
N ALA A 263 21.19 -15.34 30.66
CA ALA A 263 21.93 -16.54 31.06
C ALA A 263 22.26 -17.47 29.88
N LEU A 264 21.57 -17.33 28.74
CA LEU A 264 21.79 -18.15 27.56
C LEU A 264 23.24 -18.05 27.08
N ALA A 265 23.91 -19.17 26.84
CA ALA A 265 25.30 -19.17 26.38
C ALA A 265 25.40 -18.65 24.93
N PRO A 266 26.39 -17.80 24.59
CA PRO A 266 26.64 -17.38 23.21
C PRO A 266 26.80 -18.61 22.28
N GLY A 267 26.23 -18.56 21.08
CA GLY A 267 26.25 -19.69 20.15
C GLY A 267 25.19 -20.77 20.40
N SER A 268 24.32 -20.63 21.42
CA SER A 268 23.22 -21.56 21.63
C SER A 268 22.23 -21.51 20.46
N PRO A 269 21.79 -22.65 19.89
CA PRO A 269 20.84 -22.63 18.79
C PRO A 269 19.41 -22.39 19.28
N VAL A 270 18.67 -21.49 18.61
CA VAL A 270 17.22 -21.33 18.76
C VAL A 270 16.57 -21.53 17.38
N PRO A 271 15.71 -22.54 17.19
CA PRO A 271 15.07 -22.81 15.90
C PRO A 271 14.37 -21.58 15.31
N GLY A 272 14.67 -21.25 14.05
CA GLY A 272 14.04 -20.14 13.32
C GLY A 272 14.51 -18.74 13.74
N LEU A 273 15.65 -18.64 14.45
CA LEU A 273 16.32 -17.38 14.78
C LEU A 273 17.80 -17.47 14.38
N GLY A 274 18.30 -16.48 13.64
CA GLY A 274 19.71 -16.42 13.24
C GLY A 274 20.62 -16.20 14.46
N GLN A 275 21.79 -16.85 14.47
CA GLN A 275 22.71 -16.84 15.61
C GLN A 275 23.15 -15.43 16.01
N ALA A 276 23.50 -14.60 15.02
CA ALA A 276 23.92 -13.21 15.27
C ALA A 276 22.83 -12.37 15.95
N SER A 277 21.55 -12.57 15.58
CA SER A 277 20.42 -11.88 16.19
C SER A 277 20.18 -12.35 17.64
N LEU A 278 20.31 -13.66 17.89
CA LEU A 278 20.16 -14.23 19.22
C LEU A 278 21.25 -13.76 20.18
N ASP A 279 22.51 -13.81 19.74
CA ASP A 279 23.65 -13.37 20.54
C ASP A 279 23.50 -11.89 20.92
N ARG A 280 23.06 -11.06 19.96
CA ARG A 280 22.76 -9.63 20.16
C ARG A 280 21.68 -9.40 21.22
N LEU A 281 20.57 -10.15 21.16
CA LEU A 281 19.49 -10.06 22.16
C LEU A 281 19.94 -10.56 23.54
N GLY A 282 20.79 -11.59 23.59
CA GLY A 282 21.41 -12.08 24.82
C GLY A 282 22.32 -11.02 25.46
N GLU A 283 23.15 -10.35 24.67
CA GLU A 283 23.99 -9.24 25.15
C GLU A 283 23.16 -8.06 25.66
N GLN A 284 22.12 -7.69 24.92
CA GLN A 284 21.17 -6.65 25.30
C GLN A 284 20.49 -6.98 26.64
N ALA A 285 20.03 -8.23 26.83
CA ALA A 285 19.44 -8.68 28.09
C ALA A 285 20.43 -8.63 29.26
N ARG A 286 21.70 -9.02 29.05
CA ARG A 286 22.76 -8.93 30.08
C ARG A 286 23.02 -7.49 30.52
N LEU A 287 23.08 -6.55 29.57
CA LEU A 287 23.26 -5.12 29.89
C LEU A 287 22.09 -4.58 30.72
N GLN A 288 20.86 -4.92 30.36
CA GLN A 288 19.66 -4.49 31.08
C GLN A 288 19.61 -5.07 32.51
N LYS A 289 19.97 -6.36 32.68
CA LYS A 289 20.07 -6.98 34.01
C LYS A 289 21.18 -6.37 34.88
N ALA A 290 22.29 -5.95 34.28
CA ALA A 290 23.33 -5.26 35.02
C ALA A 290 22.84 -3.90 35.55
N GLN A 291 22.08 -3.14 34.75
CA GLN A 291 21.45 -1.89 35.21
C GLN A 291 20.39 -2.14 36.28
N GLU A 292 19.58 -3.19 36.15
CA GLU A 292 18.59 -3.55 37.17
C GLU A 292 19.25 -3.82 38.54
N ALA A 293 20.46 -4.40 38.55
CA ALA A 293 21.17 -4.75 39.77
C ALA A 293 21.72 -3.54 40.55
N ASP A 294 22.12 -2.45 39.89
CA ASP A 294 22.79 -1.32 40.55
C ASP A 294 22.35 0.09 40.12
N GLY A 295 21.35 0.19 39.25
CA GLY A 295 20.75 1.44 38.78
C GLY A 295 21.58 2.22 37.74
N ARG A 296 22.76 1.74 37.34
CA ARG A 296 23.65 2.51 36.45
C ARG A 296 23.37 2.24 34.97
N VAL A 297 23.17 3.32 34.21
CA VAL A 297 23.07 3.25 32.74
C VAL A 297 24.45 2.97 32.16
N ARG A 298 24.51 2.02 31.22
CA ARG A 298 25.74 1.51 30.60
C ARG A 298 25.58 1.41 29.10
N HIS A 299 26.71 1.38 28.41
CA HIS A 299 26.77 1.10 26.98
C HIS A 299 27.87 0.08 26.66
N ARG A 300 27.82 -0.47 25.45
CA ARG A 300 28.87 -1.31 24.87
C ARG A 300 28.97 -1.05 23.36
N LEU A 301 30.19 -0.98 22.85
CA LEU A 301 30.46 -0.83 21.42
C LEU A 301 30.36 -2.18 20.71
N ARG A 302 29.88 -2.16 19.47
CA ARG A 302 29.77 -3.37 18.65
C ARG A 302 31.10 -3.71 17.98
N LEU A 303 31.43 -4.99 18.01
CA LEU A 303 32.66 -5.56 17.44
C LEU A 303 32.35 -6.81 16.60
N PRO A 304 33.12 -7.06 15.53
CA PRO A 304 34.12 -6.16 14.93
C PRO A 304 33.46 -4.94 14.29
N PRO A 305 34.17 -3.82 14.11
CA PRO A 305 33.62 -2.66 13.45
C PRO A 305 33.51 -2.87 11.93
N GLU A 306 32.49 -2.27 11.32
CA GLU A 306 32.26 -2.31 9.88
C GLU A 306 32.54 -0.92 9.28
N ASP A 307 33.26 -0.86 8.15
CA ASP A 307 33.75 0.39 7.53
C ASP A 307 32.66 1.31 6.97
N ASP A 308 31.44 0.80 6.86
CA ASP A 308 30.28 1.43 6.23
C ASP A 308 29.05 1.48 7.15
N ARG A 309 29.20 1.24 8.48
CA ARG A 309 28.07 1.21 9.43
C ARG A 309 28.36 1.76 10.81
N GLY A 310 27.29 1.99 11.57
CA GLY A 310 27.37 2.42 12.98
C GLY A 310 28.21 3.69 13.11
N LEU A 311 29.26 3.64 13.92
CA LEU A 311 30.16 4.78 14.13
C LEU A 311 30.97 5.15 12.88
N ALA A 312 31.11 4.26 11.89
CA ALA A 312 31.75 4.58 10.62
C ALA A 312 30.90 5.53 9.74
N LEU A 313 29.60 5.65 10.00
CA LEU A 313 28.69 6.56 9.30
C LEU A 313 28.84 8.03 9.72
N LEU A 314 29.61 8.31 10.77
CA LEU A 314 29.83 9.68 11.23
C LEU A 314 30.78 10.43 10.28
N PRO A 315 30.32 11.51 9.63
CA PRO A 315 31.20 12.38 8.87
C PRO A 315 32.16 13.14 9.79
N PRO A 316 33.26 13.71 9.26
CA PRO A 316 34.09 14.62 10.04
C PRO A 316 33.26 15.79 10.57
N PRO A 317 33.38 16.17 11.86
CA PRO A 317 32.70 17.36 12.38
C PRO A 317 33.10 18.63 11.63
N SER A 318 32.12 19.45 11.27
CA SER A 318 32.33 20.76 10.63
C SER A 318 31.88 21.89 11.56
N PRO A 319 32.58 23.04 11.58
CA PRO A 319 32.09 24.25 12.26
C PRO A 319 30.74 24.77 11.72
N GLY A 320 30.34 24.31 10.53
CA GLY A 320 29.03 24.61 9.93
C GLY A 320 27.89 23.73 10.41
N ASP A 321 28.17 22.66 11.16
CA ASP A 321 27.17 21.64 11.51
C ASP A 321 25.95 22.21 12.25
N LEU A 322 24.78 21.68 11.90
CA LEU A 322 23.47 22.05 12.45
C LEU A 322 22.82 20.85 13.16
N PHE A 323 22.11 21.10 14.25
CA PHE A 323 21.42 20.09 15.05
C PHE A 323 19.93 20.42 15.07
N PHE A 324 19.14 19.57 14.42
CA PHE A 324 17.78 19.86 14.01
C PHE A 324 16.77 18.98 14.75
N ASP A 325 15.70 19.62 15.23
CA ASP A 325 14.51 18.96 15.76
C ASP A 325 13.25 19.73 15.32
N ILE A 326 12.11 19.04 15.23
CA ILE A 326 10.85 19.61 14.74
C ILE A 326 9.67 19.18 15.59
N GLU A 327 8.85 20.16 15.99
CA GLU A 327 7.60 19.93 16.73
C GLU A 327 6.39 20.11 15.81
N GLY A 328 5.40 19.23 15.97
CA GLY A 328 4.19 19.29 15.19
C GLY A 328 2.95 18.89 15.98
N ASP A 329 1.83 19.50 15.61
CA ASP A 329 0.50 19.14 16.07
C ASP A 329 -0.24 18.44 14.93
N PRO A 330 -0.45 17.11 15.02
CA PRO A 330 -1.17 16.37 14.00
C PRO A 330 -2.65 16.79 13.88
N TRP A 331 -3.20 17.51 14.86
CA TRP A 331 -4.61 17.92 14.91
C TRP A 331 -4.86 19.39 14.54
N ALA A 332 -3.81 20.20 14.37
CA ALA A 332 -3.95 21.60 13.99
C ALA A 332 -4.44 21.77 12.52
N GLY A 333 -5.43 22.65 12.30
CA GLY A 333 -5.92 23.10 10.99
C GLY A 333 -6.59 22.00 10.14
N ASP A 334 -6.30 21.99 8.83
CA ASP A 334 -6.81 21.02 7.82
C ASP A 334 -5.78 19.96 7.36
N GLY A 335 -4.49 20.04 7.80
CA GLY A 335 -3.45 19.03 7.45
C GLY A 335 -2.53 18.54 8.58
N GLY A 336 -2.71 19.01 9.81
CA GLY A 336 -1.64 18.99 10.81
C GLY A 336 -0.67 20.14 10.51
N LEU A 337 0.07 20.56 11.51
CA LEU A 337 0.96 21.72 11.43
C LEU A 337 2.27 21.40 12.16
N GLU A 338 3.39 21.38 11.43
CA GLU A 338 4.69 21.46 12.07
C GLU A 338 4.88 22.92 12.52
N TYR A 339 4.73 23.18 13.82
CA TYR A 339 4.61 24.53 14.36
C TYR A 339 5.94 25.13 14.84
N LEU A 340 6.99 24.31 15.00
CA LEU A 340 8.33 24.79 15.38
C LEU A 340 9.44 23.96 14.72
N PHE A 341 10.30 24.62 13.96
CA PHE A 341 11.54 24.06 13.42
C PHE A 341 12.71 24.60 14.25
N GLY A 342 13.31 23.76 15.08
CA GLY A 342 14.41 24.10 15.95
C GLY A 342 15.77 23.75 15.37
N VAL A 343 16.71 24.68 15.44
CA VAL A 343 18.10 24.43 15.03
C VAL A 343 19.05 25.01 16.06
N VAL A 344 19.97 24.17 16.55
CA VAL A 344 21.19 24.63 17.22
C VAL A 344 22.32 24.61 16.21
N GLY A 345 23.01 25.75 16.07
CA GLY A 345 24.10 25.90 15.11
C GLY A 345 24.93 27.14 15.40
N ARG A 346 25.77 27.54 14.45
CA ARG A 346 26.69 28.67 14.62
C ARG A 346 25.97 29.97 15.00
N ALA A 347 26.42 30.64 16.07
CA ALA A 347 25.90 31.95 16.46
C ALA A 347 26.30 33.04 15.45
N SER A 348 25.38 33.97 15.16
CA SER A 348 25.65 35.20 14.41
C SER A 348 26.79 35.99 15.06
N GLY A 349 28.03 35.83 14.58
CA GLY A 349 29.22 36.49 15.11
C GLY A 349 30.31 35.58 15.72
N GLY A 350 30.19 34.24 15.65
CA GLY A 350 31.26 33.31 16.03
C GLY A 350 31.32 32.93 17.53
N GLY A 351 30.22 33.10 18.26
CA GLY A 351 30.07 32.62 19.65
C GLY A 351 29.67 31.13 19.75
N ALA A 352 29.36 30.68 20.97
CA ALA A 352 28.87 29.33 21.24
C ALA A 352 27.59 29.01 20.44
N PRO A 353 27.29 27.73 20.13
CA PRO A 353 26.12 27.37 19.33
C PRO A 353 24.82 27.97 19.88
N ALA A 354 24.14 28.73 19.03
CA ALA A 354 22.89 29.42 19.33
C ALA A 354 21.70 28.65 18.78
N TYR A 355 20.59 28.71 19.51
CA TYR A 355 19.32 28.16 19.08
C TYR A 355 18.57 29.17 18.20
N THR A 356 18.00 28.70 17.10
CA THR A 356 17.09 29.42 16.21
C THR A 356 15.84 28.59 16.04
N GLY A 357 14.67 29.18 16.29
CA GLY A 357 13.38 28.54 16.11
C GLY A 357 12.55 29.25 15.05
N PHE A 358 12.04 28.51 14.06
CA PHE A 358 11.09 29.02 13.07
C PHE A 358 9.68 28.57 13.45
N TRP A 359 8.85 29.53 13.87
CA TRP A 359 7.47 29.27 14.30
C TRP A 359 6.48 29.34 13.14
N ALA A 360 5.45 28.50 13.24
CA ALA A 360 4.30 28.54 12.35
C ALA A 360 3.01 28.26 13.13
N HIS A 361 2.00 29.10 12.91
CA HIS A 361 0.65 28.96 13.49
C HIS A 361 -0.44 28.81 12.43
N SER A 362 -0.05 28.80 11.14
CA SER A 362 -0.94 28.61 9.99
C SER A 362 -0.23 27.88 8.85
N PRO A 363 -0.94 27.23 7.90
CA PRO A 363 -0.30 26.55 6.77
C PRO A 363 0.60 27.45 5.89
N PRO A 364 0.28 28.73 5.65
CA PRO A 364 1.20 29.65 4.98
C PRO A 364 2.48 29.92 5.79
N GLU A 365 2.37 30.03 7.12
CA GLU A 365 3.55 30.17 7.99
C GLU A 365 4.37 28.88 8.05
N GLU A 366 3.74 27.70 8.02
CA GLU A 366 4.43 26.39 7.97
C GLU A 366 5.25 26.26 6.69
N LYS A 367 4.67 26.67 5.55
CA LYS A 367 5.41 26.79 4.29
C LYS A 367 6.61 27.72 4.42
N ALA A 368 6.43 28.91 5.00
CA ALA A 368 7.50 29.89 5.16
C ALA A 368 8.61 29.41 6.11
N ALA A 369 8.26 28.75 7.22
CA ALA A 369 9.20 28.17 8.16
C ALA A 369 10.00 27.02 7.53
N PHE A 370 9.35 26.16 6.76
CA PHE A 370 9.99 25.11 5.98
C PHE A 370 10.99 25.69 4.96
N GLU A 371 10.56 26.69 4.16
CA GLU A 371 11.42 27.35 3.18
C GLU A 371 12.62 28.02 3.85
N ALA A 372 12.40 28.73 4.97
CA ALA A 372 13.47 29.38 5.73
C ALA A 372 14.49 28.39 6.31
N PHE A 373 14.04 27.24 6.82
CA PHE A 373 14.94 26.18 7.29
C PHE A 373 15.79 25.61 6.14
N VAL A 374 15.17 25.27 5.00
CA VAL A 374 15.92 24.74 3.86
C VAL A 374 16.91 25.78 3.33
N ASP A 375 16.51 27.05 3.25
CA ASP A 375 17.37 28.15 2.82
C ASP A 375 18.55 28.37 3.77
N LEU A 376 18.35 28.22 5.09
CA LEU A 376 19.42 28.24 6.08
C LEU A 376 20.47 27.16 5.80
N VAL A 377 20.03 25.92 5.56
CA VAL A 377 20.94 24.79 5.28
C VAL A 377 21.69 25.01 3.96
N VAL A 378 20.99 25.46 2.91
CA VAL A 378 21.60 25.71 1.59
C VAL A 378 22.63 26.85 1.66
N ALA A 379 22.33 27.93 2.39
CA ALA A 379 23.28 29.02 2.61
C ALA A 379 24.50 28.54 3.42
N GLY A 380 24.27 27.76 4.48
CA GLY A 380 25.34 27.17 5.28
C GLY A 380 26.28 26.27 4.46
N LEU A 381 25.73 25.48 3.54
CA LEU A 381 26.51 24.60 2.66
C LEU A 381 27.35 25.37 1.63
N ALA A 382 26.93 26.57 1.25
CA ALA A 382 27.73 27.45 0.39
C ALA A 382 28.96 28.00 1.13
N ASP A 383 28.83 28.25 2.44
CA ASP A 383 29.92 28.73 3.31
C ASP A 383 30.83 27.59 3.81
N HIS A 384 30.24 26.42 4.09
CA HIS A 384 30.91 25.22 4.61
C HIS A 384 30.51 24.01 3.77
N PRO A 385 31.28 23.65 2.73
CA PRO A 385 30.95 22.52 1.85
C PRO A 385 30.93 21.15 2.55
N ASP A 386 31.44 21.06 3.78
CA ASP A 386 31.47 19.89 4.65
C ASP A 386 30.42 19.95 5.78
N LEU A 387 29.46 20.88 5.71
CA LEU A 387 28.35 21.00 6.66
C LEU A 387 27.45 19.76 6.63
N HIS A 388 27.08 19.29 7.83
CA HIS A 388 26.05 18.27 8.02
C HIS A 388 24.91 18.79 8.91
N VAL A 389 23.71 18.24 8.71
CA VAL A 389 22.54 18.46 9.55
C VAL A 389 22.26 17.17 10.31
N TYR A 390 22.56 17.15 11.60
CA TYR A 390 22.29 16.02 12.47
C TYR A 390 20.86 16.09 13.00
N HIS A 391 20.17 14.96 12.94
CA HIS A 391 18.84 14.78 13.52
C HIS A 391 18.81 13.45 14.27
N TYR A 392 17.90 13.31 15.22
CA TYR A 392 17.86 12.10 16.02
C TYR A 392 17.13 10.99 15.28
N ALA A 393 15.95 11.21 14.70
CA ALA A 393 15.11 10.13 14.17
C ALA A 393 14.77 10.28 12.67
N PRO A 394 14.24 9.25 12.01
CA PRO A 394 13.82 9.35 10.60
C PRO A 394 12.63 10.31 10.37
N TYR A 395 11.94 10.75 11.41
CA TYR A 395 10.73 11.57 11.31
C TYR A 395 11.03 12.92 10.66
N GLU A 396 12.15 13.54 11.02
CA GLU A 396 12.60 14.86 10.63
C GLU A 396 12.76 14.95 9.10
N VAL A 397 13.54 14.03 8.52
CA VAL A 397 13.72 13.95 7.05
C VAL A 397 12.41 13.55 6.35
N THR A 398 11.58 12.72 6.99
CA THR A 398 10.26 12.36 6.46
C THR A 398 9.31 13.55 6.42
N ALA A 399 9.31 14.39 7.46
CA ALA A 399 8.55 15.64 7.55
C ALA A 399 9.02 16.62 6.46
N LEU A 400 10.34 16.78 6.26
CA LEU A 400 10.87 17.62 5.18
C LEU A 400 10.43 17.14 3.78
N LYS A 401 10.53 15.83 3.50
CA LYS A 401 10.04 15.24 2.23
C LYS A 401 8.53 15.45 2.05
N LYS A 402 7.75 15.31 3.13
CA LYS A 402 6.30 15.55 3.16
C LYS A 402 5.98 17.03 2.89
N LEU A 403 6.64 17.97 3.55
CA LEU A 403 6.42 19.41 3.39
C LEU A 403 6.84 19.90 1.99
N MET A 404 8.00 19.45 1.50
CA MET A 404 8.47 19.65 0.12
C MET A 404 7.39 19.24 -0.89
N SER A 405 6.83 18.04 -0.73
CA SER A 405 5.80 17.50 -1.64
C SER A 405 4.44 18.19 -1.46
N ARG A 406 4.05 18.49 -0.21
CA ARG A 406 2.77 19.14 0.14
C ARG A 406 2.68 20.55 -0.41
N TYR A 407 3.76 21.32 -0.32
CA TYR A 407 3.81 22.71 -0.77
C TYR A 407 4.41 22.90 -2.16
N ALA A 408 4.91 21.82 -2.78
CA ALA A 408 5.58 21.84 -4.08
C ALA A 408 6.66 22.93 -4.16
N THR A 409 7.48 23.04 -3.11
CA THR A 409 8.53 24.06 -2.97
C THR A 409 9.84 23.43 -2.50
N ARG A 410 10.97 24.06 -2.84
CA ARG A 410 12.33 23.61 -2.52
C ARG A 410 12.68 22.16 -2.92
N GLU A 411 12.02 21.62 -3.95
CA GLU A 411 12.23 20.24 -4.39
C GLU A 411 13.67 19.96 -4.83
N ALA A 412 14.29 20.88 -5.56
CA ALA A 412 15.64 20.71 -6.07
C ALA A 412 16.69 20.80 -4.96
N GLU A 413 16.48 21.71 -4.01
CA GLU A 413 17.33 21.93 -2.84
C GLU A 413 17.29 20.72 -1.92
N VAL A 414 16.11 20.26 -1.51
CA VAL A 414 15.97 19.07 -0.64
C VAL A 414 16.57 17.83 -1.32
N ASP A 415 16.31 17.62 -2.61
CA ASP A 415 16.87 16.50 -3.38
C ASP A 415 18.40 16.59 -3.49
N ARG A 416 18.98 17.80 -3.65
CA ARG A 416 20.42 18.04 -3.59
C ARG A 416 21.01 17.71 -2.21
N LEU A 417 20.35 18.14 -1.13
CA LEU A 417 20.80 17.88 0.24
C LEU A 417 20.77 16.37 0.56
N LEU A 418 19.73 15.66 0.12
CA LEU A 418 19.60 14.21 0.28
C LEU A 418 20.66 13.44 -0.53
N ARG A 419 20.86 13.79 -1.81
CA ARG A 419 21.92 13.19 -2.65
C ARG A 419 23.31 13.48 -2.12
N GLY A 420 23.51 14.68 -1.58
CA GLY A 420 24.76 15.11 -0.97
C GLY A 420 25.03 14.47 0.39
N GLN A 421 24.10 13.66 0.92
CA GLN A 421 24.19 13.04 2.25
C GLN A 421 24.40 14.07 3.38
N VAL A 422 23.79 15.25 3.25
CA VAL A 422 23.92 16.34 4.22
C VAL A 422 23.23 16.00 5.55
N PHE A 423 22.12 15.26 5.51
CA PHE A 423 21.39 14.83 6.70
C PHE A 423 21.98 13.56 7.30
N VAL A 424 22.29 13.59 8.61
CA VAL A 424 22.88 12.48 9.36
C VAL A 424 21.92 12.00 10.45
N ASP A 425 21.47 10.75 10.32
CA ASP A 425 20.57 10.07 11.26
C ASP A 425 21.37 9.47 12.43
N LEU A 426 21.37 10.15 13.58
CA LEU A 426 22.09 9.67 14.77
C LEU A 426 21.43 8.44 15.41
N TYR A 427 20.11 8.25 15.30
CA TYR A 427 19.47 7.03 15.78
C TYR A 427 19.98 5.80 15.03
N ARG A 428 20.19 5.89 13.70
CA ARG A 428 20.82 4.83 12.91
C ARG A 428 22.24 4.54 13.39
N VAL A 429 23.06 5.58 13.59
CA VAL A 429 24.44 5.45 14.12
C VAL A 429 24.44 4.72 15.46
N VAL A 430 23.61 5.15 16.41
CA VAL A 430 23.51 4.53 17.75
C VAL A 430 23.05 3.08 17.63
N ARG A 431 21.94 2.82 16.92
CA ARG A 431 21.35 1.48 16.80
C ARG A 431 22.28 0.46 16.14
N GLN A 432 23.16 0.91 15.24
CA GLN A 432 24.09 0.06 14.53
C GLN A 432 25.45 -0.06 15.22
N GLY A 433 25.87 0.93 16.02
CA GLY A 433 27.20 0.98 16.65
C GLY A 433 27.23 0.71 18.16
N VAL A 434 26.13 0.92 18.87
CA VAL A 434 26.11 0.94 20.35
C VAL A 434 24.94 0.10 20.90
N LEU A 435 25.22 -0.72 21.91
CA LEU A 435 24.22 -1.35 22.77
C LEU A 435 24.11 -0.56 24.07
N VAL A 436 22.90 -0.35 24.59
CA VAL A 436 22.67 0.37 25.85
C VAL A 436 21.83 -0.45 26.83
N SER A 437 22.03 -0.27 28.13
CA SER A 437 21.28 -1.02 29.17
C SER A 437 19.84 -0.54 29.40
N GLN A 438 19.35 0.41 28.60
CA GLN A 438 17.99 0.92 28.65
C GLN A 438 17.01 0.05 27.87
N GLU A 439 15.72 0.10 28.23
CA GLU A 439 14.62 -0.59 27.53
C GLU A 439 14.22 0.08 26.19
N GLY A 440 15.10 0.88 25.58
CA GLY A 440 14.85 1.56 24.33
C GLY A 440 15.89 2.64 23.99
N TYR A 441 15.84 3.09 22.75
CA TYR A 441 16.77 4.04 22.15
C TYR A 441 16.06 5.37 21.85
N GLY A 442 15.23 5.87 22.77
CA GLY A 442 14.71 7.24 22.66
C GLY A 442 15.76 8.22 23.20
N LEU A 443 15.84 9.44 22.65
CA LEU A 443 16.87 10.42 22.99
C LEU A 443 17.01 10.59 24.52
N LYS A 444 15.90 10.87 25.21
CA LYS A 444 15.84 10.97 26.69
C LYS A 444 16.32 9.75 27.46
N LYS A 445 16.19 8.54 26.90
CA LYS A 445 16.72 7.34 27.55
C LYS A 445 18.24 7.26 27.47
N LEU A 446 18.84 7.88 26.45
CA LEU A 446 20.28 7.91 26.23
C LEU A 446 20.96 9.04 26.98
N GLU A 447 20.27 10.16 27.24
CA GLU A 447 20.81 11.34 27.94
C GLU A 447 21.66 11.03 29.17
N PRO A 448 21.32 10.07 30.06
CA PRO A 448 22.17 9.73 31.20
C PRO A 448 23.60 9.27 30.86
N LEU A 449 23.90 8.97 29.59
CA LEU A 449 25.24 8.60 29.12
C LEU A 449 26.13 9.80 28.77
N TYR A 450 25.55 10.97 28.49
CA TYR A 450 26.27 12.12 27.95
C TYR A 450 25.80 13.48 28.50
N LEU A 451 24.77 13.52 29.33
CA LEU A 451 24.20 14.71 29.95
C LEU A 451 23.78 14.47 31.39
N ASP A 452 23.81 15.55 32.17
CA ASP A 452 23.14 15.60 33.46
C ASP A 452 21.62 15.69 33.31
N PRO A 453 20.83 15.22 34.29
CA PRO A 453 19.37 15.32 34.26
C PRO A 453 18.91 16.78 34.14
N ARG A 454 17.97 17.04 33.24
CA ARG A 454 17.39 18.37 33.02
C ARG A 454 15.98 18.44 33.63
N GLU A 455 15.60 19.61 34.16
CA GLU A 455 14.26 19.89 34.71
C GLU A 455 13.44 20.72 33.72
N GLY A 456 12.18 20.35 33.48
CA GLY A 456 11.28 21.07 32.59
C GLY A 456 9.82 20.64 32.76
N GLU A 457 8.87 21.54 32.49
CA GLU A 457 7.43 21.28 32.58
C GLU A 457 6.94 20.34 31.45
N ILE A 458 7.53 20.46 30.26
CA ILE A 458 7.24 19.62 29.10
C ILE A 458 8.29 18.51 29.04
N THR A 459 7.83 17.26 29.14
CA THR A 459 8.71 16.10 29.29
C THR A 459 8.61 15.10 28.14
N ASP A 460 7.69 15.30 27.21
CA ASP A 460 7.56 14.54 25.97
C ASP A 460 6.74 15.30 24.92
N GLY A 461 6.79 14.85 23.67
CA GLY A 461 6.05 15.47 22.57
C GLY A 461 4.52 15.49 22.76
N GLY A 462 3.93 14.56 23.50
CA GLY A 462 2.48 14.57 23.80
C GLY A 462 2.10 15.76 24.68
N SER A 463 2.91 16.01 25.73
CA SER A 463 2.76 17.19 26.58
C SER A 463 2.98 18.51 25.84
N SER A 464 3.86 18.52 24.82
CA SER A 464 4.08 19.67 23.92
C SER A 464 2.82 20.01 23.11
N ILE A 465 2.15 19.00 22.53
CA ILE A 465 0.90 19.22 21.79
C ILE A 465 -0.23 19.73 22.69
N VAL A 466 -0.39 19.17 23.90
CA VAL A 466 -1.39 19.64 24.87
C VAL A 466 -1.13 21.10 25.25
N ALA A 467 0.13 21.48 25.49
CA ALA A 467 0.51 22.85 25.76
C ALA A 467 0.15 23.78 24.59
N TYR A 468 0.48 23.39 23.36
CA TYR A 468 0.15 24.17 22.16
C TYR A 468 -1.36 24.36 21.98
N GLU A 469 -2.15 23.31 22.21
CA GLU A 469 -3.61 23.34 22.18
C GLU A 469 -4.22 24.27 23.24
N GLN A 470 -3.65 24.29 24.45
CA GLN A 470 -4.04 25.23 25.50
C GLN A 470 -3.73 26.68 25.10
N TRP A 471 -2.62 26.90 24.40
CA TRP A 471 -2.25 28.22 23.88
C TRP A 471 -3.21 28.67 22.76
N LEU A 472 -3.57 27.78 21.82
CA LEU A 472 -4.57 28.08 20.78
C LEU A 472 -5.92 28.48 21.38
N ALA A 473 -6.34 27.83 22.47
CA ALA A 473 -7.58 28.14 23.17
C ALA A 473 -7.48 29.43 24.04
N SER A 474 -6.32 29.68 24.63
CA SER A 474 -6.08 30.84 25.50
C SER A 474 -4.62 31.30 25.38
N PRO A 475 -4.33 32.25 24.46
CA PRO A 475 -2.96 32.65 24.16
C PRO A 475 -2.22 33.22 25.37
N ARG A 476 -1.15 32.53 25.78
CA ARG A 476 -0.25 32.91 26.88
C ARG A 476 1.21 32.74 26.46
N PRO A 477 2.04 33.80 26.45
CA PRO A 477 3.43 33.71 26.00
C PRO A 477 4.27 32.65 26.71
N SER A 478 4.04 32.44 28.01
CA SER A 478 4.75 31.45 28.82
C SER A 478 4.63 30.01 28.30
N VAL A 479 3.55 29.69 27.60
CA VAL A 479 3.33 28.34 27.04
C VAL A 479 4.22 28.11 25.82
N LEU A 480 4.33 29.10 24.92
CA LEU A 480 5.24 29.02 23.78
C LEU A 480 6.71 29.03 24.24
N GLU A 481 7.04 29.75 25.31
CA GLU A 481 8.38 29.72 25.90
C GLU A 481 8.74 28.33 26.43
N ALA A 482 7.80 27.64 27.09
CA ALA A 482 8.00 26.26 27.55
C ALA A 482 8.23 25.28 26.38
N ILE A 483 7.43 25.39 25.31
CA ILE A 483 7.59 24.57 24.08
C ILE A 483 8.95 24.88 23.42
N ARG A 484 9.34 26.15 23.32
CA ARG A 484 10.64 26.56 22.78
C ARG A 484 11.78 25.95 23.56
N ALA A 485 11.70 25.99 24.90
CA ALA A 485 12.74 25.44 25.76
C ALA A 485 12.89 23.92 25.59
N TYR A 486 11.76 23.21 25.47
CA TYR A 486 11.75 21.77 25.22
C TYR A 486 12.43 21.39 23.89
N ASN A 487 12.07 22.05 22.80
CA ASN A 487 12.68 21.79 21.48
C ASN A 487 14.16 22.24 21.42
N GLU A 488 14.51 23.34 22.09
CA GLU A 488 15.90 23.76 22.25
C GLU A 488 16.72 22.70 23.01
N ASP A 489 16.14 22.08 24.04
CA ASP A 489 16.77 21.00 24.80
C ASP A 489 17.07 19.78 23.94
N ASP A 490 16.12 19.35 23.08
CA ASP A 490 16.29 18.20 22.19
C ASP A 490 17.34 18.48 21.09
N CYS A 491 17.38 19.70 20.53
CA CYS A 491 18.45 20.12 19.62
C CYS A 491 19.84 20.08 20.30
N ARG A 492 19.94 20.58 21.53
CA ARG A 492 21.20 20.56 22.31
C ARG A 492 21.60 19.14 22.72
N SER A 493 20.61 18.28 23.01
CA SER A 493 20.84 16.87 23.32
C SER A 493 21.38 16.13 22.10
N THR A 494 20.88 16.44 20.90
CA THR A 494 21.40 15.90 19.63
C THR A 494 22.85 16.31 19.38
N LEU A 495 23.22 17.57 19.66
CA LEU A 495 24.63 18.02 19.63
C LEU A 495 25.51 17.23 20.61
N ALA A 496 25.10 17.16 21.88
CA ALA A 496 25.87 16.45 22.90
C ALA A 496 26.02 14.96 22.59
N LEU A 497 24.99 14.34 22.01
CA LEU A 497 25.05 12.96 21.53
C LEU A 497 26.05 12.79 20.39
N ARG A 498 26.08 13.70 19.41
CA ARG A 498 27.06 13.67 18.30
C ARG A 498 28.49 13.74 18.83
N ASP A 499 28.76 14.66 19.77
CA ASP A 499 30.07 14.76 20.42
C ASP A 499 30.43 13.47 21.18
N TRP A 500 29.49 12.93 21.95
CA TRP A 500 29.69 11.68 22.67
C TRP A 500 29.98 10.49 21.73
N LEU A 501 29.33 10.43 20.57
CA LEU A 501 29.56 9.39 19.57
C LEU A 501 30.94 9.48 18.91
N GLU A 502 31.49 10.69 18.74
CA GLU A 502 32.87 10.88 18.27
C GLU A 502 33.90 10.32 19.27
N ASP A 503 33.65 10.49 20.57
CA ASP A 503 34.47 9.85 21.61
C ASP A 503 34.36 8.32 21.54
N ARG A 504 33.14 7.78 21.36
CA ARG A 504 32.92 6.33 21.20
C ARG A 504 33.57 5.77 19.95
N ARG A 505 33.64 6.55 18.87
CA ARG A 505 34.35 6.17 17.64
C ARG A 505 35.85 6.03 17.92
N SER A 506 36.44 7.00 18.59
CA SER A 506 37.86 6.96 18.97
C SER A 506 38.17 5.77 19.89
N GLU A 507 37.26 5.46 20.81
CA GLU A 507 37.33 4.27 21.66
C GLU A 507 37.27 2.97 20.84
N LEU A 508 36.38 2.88 19.84
CA LEU A 508 36.26 1.73 18.96
C LEU A 508 37.52 1.50 18.12
N GLU A 509 38.08 2.57 17.55
CA GLU A 509 39.33 2.52 16.77
C GLU A 509 40.50 2.04 17.64
N ALA A 510 40.55 2.46 18.91
CA ALA A 510 41.55 1.99 19.88
C ALA A 510 41.37 0.51 20.26
N LEU A 511 40.13 0.02 20.36
CA LEU A 511 39.83 -1.38 20.66
C LEU A 511 40.11 -2.32 19.49
N ASP A 512 39.78 -1.91 18.25
CA ASP A 512 40.01 -2.72 17.04
C ASP A 512 41.46 -2.64 16.54
N GLY A 513 42.18 -1.56 16.87
CA GLY A 513 43.53 -1.29 16.38
C GLY A 513 43.57 -0.80 14.93
N ARG A 514 42.43 -0.36 14.38
CA ARG A 514 42.28 0.13 13.01
C ARG A 514 41.50 1.44 13.00
N GLN A 515 41.91 2.37 12.15
CA GLN A 515 41.17 3.61 11.92
C GLN A 515 39.96 3.31 11.02
N LEU A 516 38.78 3.77 11.41
CA LEU A 516 37.58 3.58 10.62
C LEU A 516 37.54 4.58 9.46
N SER A 517 36.96 4.19 8.33
CA SER A 517 36.68 5.13 7.24
C SER A 517 35.64 6.17 7.68
N ARG A 518 35.70 7.35 7.05
CA ARG A 518 34.64 8.36 7.13
C ARG A 518 33.99 8.54 5.76
N PRO A 519 32.70 8.88 5.71
CA PRO A 519 32.04 9.29 4.47
C PRO A 519 32.79 10.47 3.85
N LEU A 520 33.04 10.41 2.54
CA LEU A 520 33.57 11.54 1.79
C LEU A 520 32.42 12.46 1.39
N PRO A 521 32.60 13.80 1.38
CA PRO A 521 31.60 14.72 0.88
C PRO A 521 31.18 14.36 -0.55
N VAL A 522 29.88 14.13 -0.77
CA VAL A 522 29.33 13.84 -2.09
C VAL A 522 28.75 15.13 -2.66
N THR A 523 29.20 15.52 -3.86
CA THR A 523 28.57 16.64 -4.55
C THR A 523 27.16 16.23 -4.99
N GLY A 524 26.13 16.70 -4.29
CA GLY A 524 24.72 16.44 -4.63
C GLY A 524 24.22 17.15 -5.90
N ALA A 525 25.11 17.76 -6.69
CA ALA A 525 24.78 18.52 -7.88
C ALA A 525 24.27 17.59 -9.01
N PRO A 526 23.15 17.93 -9.67
CA PRO A 526 22.69 17.19 -10.83
C PRO A 526 23.69 17.33 -12.00
N SER A 527 23.71 16.35 -12.92
CA SER A 527 24.46 16.51 -14.17
C SER A 527 23.95 17.75 -14.94
N ALA A 528 24.83 18.40 -15.72
CA ALA A 528 24.44 19.58 -16.51
C ALA A 528 23.22 19.32 -17.41
N SER A 529 23.16 18.13 -18.02
CA SER A 529 22.02 17.68 -18.83
C SER A 529 20.72 17.52 -18.03
N LEU A 530 20.82 17.06 -16.77
CA LEU A 530 19.66 16.92 -15.90
C LEU A 530 19.14 18.31 -15.46
N ALA A 531 20.04 19.22 -15.09
CA ALA A 531 19.67 20.58 -14.72
C ALA A 531 18.94 21.34 -15.84
N GLU A 532 19.46 21.26 -17.08
CA GLU A 532 18.80 21.86 -18.26
C GLU A 532 17.42 21.26 -18.53
N SER A 533 17.29 19.93 -18.39
CA SER A 533 16.02 19.24 -18.52
C SER A 533 15.01 19.68 -17.46
N ASP A 534 15.45 19.88 -16.22
CA ASP A 534 14.59 20.30 -15.11
C ASP A 534 14.08 21.73 -15.31
N GLU A 535 14.96 22.64 -15.72
CA GLU A 535 14.59 24.02 -16.03
C GLU A 535 13.56 24.10 -17.16
N ARG A 536 13.75 23.32 -18.22
CA ARG A 536 12.80 23.25 -19.34
C ARG A 536 11.43 22.71 -18.90
N THR A 537 11.41 21.68 -18.07
CA THR A 537 10.17 21.12 -17.52
C THR A 537 9.46 22.13 -16.63
N ALA A 538 10.19 22.82 -15.75
CA ALA A 538 9.63 23.84 -14.85
C ALA A 538 9.05 25.03 -15.63
N ALA A 539 9.75 25.50 -16.67
CA ALA A 539 9.26 26.56 -17.55
C ALA A 539 7.97 26.17 -18.29
N LEU A 540 7.87 24.92 -18.74
CA LEU A 540 6.66 24.41 -19.39
C LEU A 540 5.50 24.24 -18.39
N ALA A 541 5.77 23.70 -17.20
CA ALA A 541 4.79 23.59 -16.12
C ALA A 541 4.21 24.97 -15.76
N ALA A 542 5.05 26.00 -15.59
CA ALA A 542 4.63 27.36 -15.33
C ALA A 542 3.73 27.94 -16.44
N ARG A 543 4.03 27.66 -17.71
CA ARG A 543 3.18 28.05 -18.84
C ARG A 543 1.83 27.32 -18.83
N LEU A 544 1.80 26.04 -18.46
CA LEU A 544 0.58 25.26 -18.37
C LEU A 544 -0.32 25.72 -17.21
N THR A 545 0.25 26.19 -16.10
CA THR A 545 -0.51 26.64 -14.92
C THR A 545 -0.73 28.15 -14.87
N ALA A 546 -0.18 28.92 -15.83
CA ALA A 546 -0.35 30.36 -15.90
C ALA A 546 -1.84 30.77 -15.89
N GLY A 547 -2.19 31.67 -14.96
CA GLY A 547 -3.54 32.21 -14.79
C GLY A 547 -4.54 31.27 -14.09
N LEU A 548 -4.09 30.12 -13.57
CA LEU A 548 -4.92 29.27 -12.72
C LEU A 548 -4.86 29.75 -11.25
N PRO A 549 -5.96 29.72 -10.49
CA PRO A 549 -5.94 30.01 -9.06
C PRO A 549 -5.01 29.04 -8.30
N ASP A 550 -4.49 29.44 -7.14
CA ASP A 550 -3.71 28.51 -6.29
C ASP A 550 -4.62 27.42 -5.68
N ASP A 551 -5.86 27.79 -5.37
CA ASP A 551 -6.90 26.86 -4.94
C ASP A 551 -7.36 25.98 -6.11
N ARG A 552 -7.37 24.65 -5.89
CA ARG A 552 -7.83 23.65 -6.87
C ARG A 552 -9.33 23.37 -6.72
N THR A 553 -9.96 23.89 -5.67
CA THR A 553 -11.37 23.67 -5.34
C THR A 553 -12.26 24.35 -6.37
N GLY A 554 -13.09 23.57 -7.06
CA GLY A 554 -13.95 24.10 -8.11
C GLY A 554 -13.29 24.30 -9.46
N ASP A 555 -12.06 23.80 -9.69
CA ASP A 555 -11.45 23.77 -11.02
C ASP A 555 -12.43 23.17 -12.04
N ASP A 556 -12.53 23.76 -13.24
CA ASP A 556 -13.24 23.13 -14.35
C ASP A 556 -12.43 21.98 -14.98
N ALA A 557 -13.01 21.29 -15.98
CA ALA A 557 -12.36 20.15 -16.60
C ALA A 557 -11.06 20.51 -17.35
N GLU A 558 -10.95 21.72 -17.92
CA GLU A 558 -9.75 22.18 -18.62
C GLU A 558 -8.67 22.61 -17.64
N GLN A 559 -9.04 23.32 -16.57
CA GLN A 559 -8.12 23.71 -15.49
C GLN A 559 -7.52 22.46 -14.83
N ARG A 560 -8.36 21.47 -14.48
CA ARG A 560 -7.88 20.18 -13.95
C ARG A 560 -6.92 19.49 -14.91
N ALA A 561 -7.23 19.46 -16.20
CA ALA A 561 -6.39 18.80 -17.19
C ALA A 561 -5.01 19.48 -17.34
N ARG A 562 -4.97 20.82 -17.32
CA ARG A 562 -3.71 21.59 -17.38
C ARG A 562 -2.83 21.36 -16.15
N ARG A 563 -3.43 21.35 -14.94
CA ARG A 563 -2.70 21.02 -13.71
C ARG A 563 -2.20 19.59 -13.73
N LEU A 564 -3.06 18.64 -14.11
CA LEU A 564 -2.68 17.23 -14.18
C LEU A 564 -1.58 17.00 -15.22
N LEU A 565 -1.62 17.69 -16.38
CA LEU A 565 -0.54 17.64 -17.36
C LEU A 565 0.77 18.20 -16.79
N SER A 566 0.71 19.32 -16.07
CA SER A 566 1.86 19.88 -15.35
C SER A 566 2.43 18.89 -14.33
N ASP A 567 1.57 18.20 -13.59
CA ASP A 567 1.97 17.17 -12.63
C ASP A 567 2.57 15.94 -13.35
N VAL A 568 2.02 15.55 -14.50
CA VAL A 568 2.46 14.39 -15.31
C VAL A 568 3.81 14.64 -16.00
N LEU A 569 4.21 15.89 -16.28
CA LEU A 569 5.52 16.20 -16.89
C LEU A 569 6.71 15.63 -16.09
N ASP A 570 6.64 15.65 -14.76
CA ASP A 570 7.71 15.13 -13.89
C ASP A 570 7.46 13.69 -13.42
N TRP A 571 6.36 13.05 -13.85
CA TRP A 571 5.93 11.73 -13.35
C TRP A 571 7.02 10.67 -13.48
N HIS A 572 7.59 10.49 -14.67
CA HIS A 572 8.63 9.48 -14.90
C HIS A 572 9.89 9.75 -14.07
N ARG A 573 10.17 11.03 -13.77
CA ARG A 573 11.30 11.42 -12.93
C ARG A 573 11.03 11.14 -11.46
N ARG A 574 9.81 11.37 -10.96
CA ARG A 574 9.41 11.03 -9.58
C ARG A 574 9.42 9.52 -9.33
N GLU A 575 8.94 8.73 -10.30
CA GLU A 575 9.10 7.26 -10.28
C GLU A 575 10.58 6.90 -10.19
N ALA A 576 11.39 7.39 -11.13
CA ALA A 576 12.81 7.08 -11.16
C ALA A 576 13.55 7.55 -9.90
N ARG A 577 13.22 8.71 -9.31
CA ARG A 577 13.89 9.24 -8.10
C ARG A 577 13.79 8.26 -6.93
N SER A 578 12.59 7.75 -6.66
CA SER A 578 12.37 6.76 -5.60
C SER A 578 13.10 5.45 -5.90
N GLU A 579 13.08 5.00 -7.15
CA GLU A 579 13.81 3.79 -7.55
C GLU A 579 15.34 3.98 -7.45
N TRP A 580 15.85 5.15 -7.81
CA TRP A 580 17.26 5.50 -7.66
C TRP A 580 17.66 5.57 -6.20
N TRP A 581 16.88 6.23 -5.34
CA TRP A 581 17.14 6.25 -3.89
C TRP A 581 17.16 4.84 -3.31
N ALA A 582 16.14 4.03 -3.60
CA ALA A 582 16.10 2.63 -3.14
C ALA A 582 17.24 1.78 -3.73
N TRP A 583 17.68 2.07 -4.95
CA TRP A 583 18.82 1.40 -5.56
C TRP A 583 20.14 1.77 -4.85
N PHE A 584 20.39 3.06 -4.58
CA PHE A 584 21.56 3.50 -3.82
C PHE A 584 21.53 3.01 -2.36
N ASP A 585 20.36 3.01 -1.71
CA ASP A 585 20.18 2.46 -0.38
C ASP A 585 20.53 0.96 -0.34
N ARG A 586 20.15 0.19 -1.37
CA ARG A 586 20.53 -1.23 -1.50
C ARG A 586 22.02 -1.42 -1.76
N LEU A 587 22.66 -0.54 -2.53
CA LEU A 587 24.11 -0.60 -2.71
C LEU A 587 24.85 -0.38 -1.38
N ALA A 588 24.29 0.43 -0.48
CA ALA A 588 24.81 0.70 0.86
C ALA A 588 24.25 -0.25 1.96
N GLY A 589 23.38 -1.19 1.59
CA GLY A 589 22.68 -2.07 2.52
C GLY A 589 23.57 -3.20 3.03
N SER A 590 23.35 -3.59 4.29
CA SER A 590 24.01 -4.76 4.88
C SER A 590 23.52 -6.10 4.37
N ASP A 591 24.30 -7.18 4.52
CA ASP A 591 23.80 -8.53 4.23
C ASP A 591 22.50 -8.84 5.01
N ASP A 592 22.40 -8.43 6.28
CA ASP A 592 21.19 -8.58 7.11
C ASP A 592 20.02 -7.73 6.56
N GLU A 593 20.24 -6.45 6.26
CA GLU A 593 19.22 -5.54 5.71
C GLU A 593 18.79 -5.98 4.29
N LEU A 594 19.71 -6.50 3.48
CA LEU A 594 19.45 -7.01 2.13
C LEU A 594 18.75 -8.38 2.16
N THR A 595 18.99 -9.20 3.19
CA THR A 595 18.22 -10.43 3.44
C THR A 595 16.76 -10.08 3.76
N ASP A 596 16.54 -8.96 4.45
CA ASP A 596 15.20 -8.45 4.74
C ASP A 596 14.60 -7.63 3.56
N ASP A 597 15.40 -7.17 2.59
CA ASP A 597 14.93 -6.48 1.38
C ASP A 597 14.45 -7.47 0.31
N HIS A 598 13.14 -7.47 0.06
CA HIS A 598 12.48 -8.41 -0.85
C HIS A 598 12.82 -8.25 -2.35
N GLU A 599 13.65 -7.29 -2.72
CA GLU A 599 14.11 -7.09 -4.09
C GLU A 599 15.51 -7.69 -4.32
N SER A 600 16.21 -8.02 -3.22
CA SER A 600 17.59 -8.46 -3.21
C SER A 600 17.71 -9.95 -2.86
N LEU A 601 18.92 -10.50 -3.00
CA LEU A 601 19.25 -11.86 -2.63
C LEU A 601 20.58 -11.87 -1.88
N ALA A 602 20.56 -12.12 -0.57
CA ALA A 602 21.74 -12.11 0.30
C ALA A 602 21.56 -13.03 1.53
N PRO A 603 22.63 -13.60 2.09
CA PRO A 603 23.96 -13.72 1.53
C PRO A 603 24.02 -14.81 0.44
N LEU A 604 24.95 -14.65 -0.50
CA LEU A 604 25.31 -15.64 -1.52
C LEU A 604 26.65 -16.30 -1.19
N ALA A 605 26.67 -17.62 -1.29
CA ALA A 605 27.87 -18.45 -1.23
C ALA A 605 28.16 -19.05 -2.61
N TYR A 606 29.35 -18.80 -3.15
CA TYR A 606 29.74 -19.37 -4.46
C TYR A 606 30.02 -20.88 -4.35
N GLU A 607 29.39 -21.69 -5.21
CA GLU A 607 29.56 -23.15 -5.23
C GLU A 607 30.53 -23.65 -6.30
N GLY A 608 30.54 -23.03 -7.49
CA GLY A 608 31.39 -23.50 -8.59
C GLY A 608 30.88 -23.13 -9.99
N MET A 609 31.64 -23.50 -11.02
CA MET A 609 31.18 -23.42 -12.42
C MET A 609 30.39 -24.68 -12.76
N VAL A 610 29.19 -24.52 -13.34
CA VAL A 610 28.27 -25.62 -13.64
C VAL A 610 28.04 -25.84 -15.15
N GLY A 611 28.56 -24.96 -16.01
CA GLY A 611 28.48 -25.13 -17.47
C GLY A 611 29.08 -23.98 -18.27
N GLU A 612 28.99 -24.07 -19.59
CA GLU A 612 29.36 -23.03 -20.54
C GLU A 612 28.26 -22.86 -21.60
N VAL A 613 28.00 -21.62 -22.02
CA VAL A 613 27.08 -21.28 -23.13
C VAL A 613 27.75 -20.20 -23.97
N ASP A 614 27.93 -20.47 -25.26
CA ASP A 614 28.64 -19.61 -26.21
C ASP A 614 30.02 -19.15 -25.70
N ARG A 615 30.22 -17.84 -25.49
CA ARG A 615 31.45 -17.22 -24.95
C ARG A 615 31.34 -16.90 -23.45
N SER A 616 30.46 -17.59 -22.73
CA SER A 616 30.15 -17.36 -21.32
C SER A 616 30.27 -18.63 -20.48
N CYS A 617 30.62 -18.47 -19.20
CA CYS A 617 30.59 -19.49 -18.16
C CYS A 617 29.31 -19.34 -17.32
N ILE A 618 28.78 -20.46 -16.84
CA ILE A 618 27.66 -20.51 -15.90
C ILE A 618 28.21 -20.84 -14.50
N HIS A 619 27.95 -19.96 -13.54
CA HIS A 619 28.41 -20.06 -12.17
C HIS A 619 27.23 -20.22 -11.21
N ARG A 620 27.30 -21.17 -10.29
CA ARG A 620 26.26 -21.44 -9.29
C ARG A 620 26.60 -20.81 -7.94
N TYR A 621 25.56 -20.29 -7.28
CA TYR A 621 25.61 -19.73 -5.94
C TYR A 621 24.48 -20.31 -5.08
N ARG A 622 24.73 -20.46 -3.79
CA ARG A 622 23.76 -20.87 -2.77
C ARG A 622 23.31 -19.68 -1.92
N PHE A 623 22.05 -19.68 -1.52
CA PHE A 623 21.45 -18.72 -0.60
C PHE A 623 20.49 -19.41 0.37
N GLU A 624 20.29 -18.80 1.54
CA GLU A 624 19.27 -19.25 2.49
C GLU A 624 17.86 -18.88 1.98
N PRO A 625 16.85 -19.74 2.16
CA PRO A 625 15.49 -19.46 1.71
C PRO A 625 14.97 -18.08 2.20
N GLN A 626 14.77 -17.17 1.26
CA GLN A 626 14.35 -15.80 1.50
C GLN A 626 13.44 -15.31 0.37
N GLU A 627 12.70 -14.22 0.60
CA GLU A 627 11.85 -13.61 -0.42
C GLU A 627 12.68 -12.67 -1.31
N HIS A 628 12.64 -12.88 -2.63
CA HIS A 628 13.29 -12.01 -3.62
C HIS A 628 12.40 -11.84 -4.85
N LYS A 629 12.63 -10.79 -5.65
CA LYS A 629 11.92 -10.56 -6.92
C LYS A 629 12.70 -10.93 -8.18
N LEU A 630 13.96 -11.37 -8.05
CA LEU A 630 14.79 -11.82 -9.17
C LEU A 630 14.12 -12.97 -9.95
N ARG A 631 14.24 -12.95 -11.27
CA ARG A 631 13.70 -13.93 -12.23
C ARG A 631 14.77 -14.38 -13.21
N VAL A 632 14.53 -15.52 -13.85
CA VAL A 632 15.33 -15.96 -15.01
C VAL A 632 15.22 -14.93 -16.13
N GLY A 633 16.37 -14.53 -16.69
CA GLY A 633 16.53 -13.45 -17.66
C GLY A 633 16.92 -12.10 -17.05
N ASP A 634 16.89 -11.96 -15.72
CA ASP A 634 17.29 -10.70 -15.07
C ASP A 634 18.81 -10.49 -15.13
N HIS A 635 19.23 -9.23 -15.08
CA HIS A 635 20.63 -8.81 -15.05
C HIS A 635 20.96 -8.06 -13.74
N PRO A 636 21.09 -8.76 -12.60
CA PRO A 636 21.35 -8.12 -11.31
C PRO A 636 22.74 -7.49 -11.20
N VAL A 637 22.90 -6.65 -10.18
CA VAL A 637 24.13 -5.93 -9.82
C VAL A 637 24.69 -6.47 -8.51
N ASP A 638 26.02 -6.52 -8.38
CA ASP A 638 26.71 -6.78 -7.11
C ASP A 638 26.78 -5.46 -6.31
N PRO A 639 26.10 -5.34 -5.14
CA PRO A 639 26.01 -4.08 -4.41
C PRO A 639 27.36 -3.54 -3.98
N ARG A 640 28.33 -4.42 -3.70
CA ARG A 640 29.68 -4.02 -3.28
C ARG A 640 30.50 -3.38 -4.41
N THR A 641 30.22 -3.74 -5.66
CA THR A 641 30.96 -3.20 -6.81
C THR A 641 30.18 -2.21 -7.65
N GLY A 642 28.84 -2.18 -7.50
CA GLY A 642 27.94 -1.42 -8.36
C GLY A 642 27.94 -1.87 -9.83
N LYS A 643 28.52 -3.04 -10.15
CA LYS A 643 28.65 -3.56 -11.52
C LYS A 643 27.75 -4.78 -11.77
N PRO A 644 27.38 -5.06 -13.04
CA PRO A 644 26.57 -6.23 -13.38
C PRO A 644 27.20 -7.55 -12.89
N ALA A 645 26.40 -8.37 -12.20
CA ALA A 645 26.83 -9.66 -11.65
C ALA A 645 26.77 -10.79 -12.70
N GLY A 646 25.90 -10.67 -13.70
CA GLY A 646 25.65 -11.65 -14.76
C GLY A 646 24.19 -11.65 -15.20
N GLU A 647 23.82 -12.57 -16.10
CA GLU A 647 22.43 -12.88 -16.46
C GLU A 647 21.95 -14.09 -15.65
N VAL A 648 20.77 -14.03 -15.03
CA VAL A 648 20.17 -15.17 -14.31
C VAL A 648 19.65 -16.20 -15.32
N LEU A 649 20.26 -17.38 -15.39
CA LEU A 649 19.82 -18.46 -16.29
C LEU A 649 18.91 -19.49 -15.61
N ALA A 650 19.17 -19.75 -14.34
CA ALA A 650 18.35 -20.64 -13.53
C ALA A 650 18.28 -20.10 -12.11
N LEU A 651 17.15 -20.31 -11.46
CA LEU A 651 16.88 -19.88 -10.09
C LEU A 651 15.96 -20.91 -9.46
N ASP A 652 16.44 -21.56 -8.40
CA ASP A 652 15.72 -22.55 -7.63
C ASP A 652 15.63 -22.08 -6.17
N PRO A 653 14.54 -21.40 -5.79
CA PRO A 653 14.31 -20.95 -4.42
C PRO A 653 14.18 -22.09 -3.41
N SER A 654 13.80 -23.29 -3.86
CA SER A 654 13.59 -24.46 -3.01
C SER A 654 14.93 -25.08 -2.58
N ALA A 655 15.84 -25.23 -3.54
CA ALA A 655 17.20 -25.68 -3.31
C ALA A 655 18.11 -24.56 -2.78
N GLY A 656 17.63 -23.31 -2.80
CA GLY A 656 18.40 -22.13 -2.44
C GLY A 656 19.56 -21.90 -3.40
N THR A 657 19.36 -22.05 -4.72
CA THR A 657 20.42 -21.89 -5.72
C THR A 657 20.08 -20.92 -6.85
N VAL A 658 21.09 -20.21 -7.34
CA VAL A 658 21.00 -19.31 -8.51
C VAL A 658 22.19 -19.52 -9.44
N ASP A 659 21.92 -19.61 -10.74
CA ASP A 659 22.94 -19.76 -11.79
C ASP A 659 23.07 -18.48 -12.60
N LEU A 660 24.27 -17.89 -12.59
CA LEU A 660 24.58 -16.67 -13.32
C LEU A 660 25.49 -16.97 -14.52
N LYS A 661 25.08 -16.50 -15.70
CA LYS A 661 25.90 -16.46 -16.91
C LYS A 661 26.79 -15.23 -16.90
N ARG A 662 28.11 -15.46 -16.96
CA ARG A 662 29.17 -14.44 -16.93
C ARG A 662 30.12 -14.66 -18.10
N GLY A 663 30.72 -13.61 -18.65
CA GLY A 663 31.70 -13.76 -19.75
C GLY A 663 32.94 -14.55 -19.31
N LYS A 664 33.51 -15.37 -20.21
CA LYS A 664 34.69 -16.24 -19.93
C LYS A 664 35.94 -15.53 -19.38
N GLY A 665 36.05 -14.21 -19.56
CA GLY A 665 37.16 -13.38 -19.07
C GLY A 665 36.75 -12.31 -18.06
N SER A 666 35.61 -12.45 -17.39
CA SER A 666 35.16 -11.47 -16.41
C SER A 666 36.10 -11.42 -15.20
N ALA A 667 36.76 -10.27 -14.99
CA ALA A 667 37.58 -10.01 -13.80
C ALA A 667 36.76 -9.56 -12.58
N ALA A 668 35.42 -9.47 -12.71
CA ALA A 668 34.57 -9.05 -11.62
C ALA A 668 34.54 -10.12 -10.52
N PRO A 669 34.64 -9.75 -9.23
CA PRO A 669 34.59 -10.70 -8.13
C PRO A 669 33.27 -11.48 -8.14
N HIS A 670 33.24 -12.61 -7.44
CA HIS A 670 32.01 -13.34 -7.20
C HIS A 670 31.11 -12.54 -6.25
N PRO A 671 29.83 -12.31 -6.60
CA PRO A 671 28.91 -11.56 -5.76
C PRO A 671 28.62 -12.29 -4.45
N ARG A 672 28.47 -11.53 -3.36
CA ARG A 672 27.94 -12.01 -2.07
C ARG A 672 26.49 -11.61 -1.83
N ALA A 673 25.96 -10.73 -2.67
CA ALA A 673 24.56 -10.36 -2.71
C ALA A 673 24.21 -9.96 -4.15
N LEU A 674 22.93 -10.01 -4.50
CA LEU A 674 22.40 -9.50 -5.76
C LEU A 674 21.33 -8.47 -5.47
N VAL A 675 21.43 -7.31 -6.11
CA VAL A 675 20.40 -6.27 -6.10
C VAL A 675 19.88 -6.07 -7.53
N PRO A 676 18.66 -5.53 -7.72
CA PRO A 676 18.12 -5.30 -9.06
C PRO A 676 18.98 -4.38 -9.93
N ALA A 677 18.78 -4.47 -11.24
CA ALA A 677 19.33 -3.53 -12.21
C ALA A 677 18.88 -2.08 -11.89
N PRO A 678 19.63 -1.06 -12.34
CA PRO A 678 19.21 0.33 -12.19
C PRO A 678 17.88 0.60 -12.92
N PRO A 679 17.15 1.67 -12.54
CA PRO A 679 15.89 2.07 -13.17
C PRO A 679 15.97 2.19 -14.70
N LEU A 680 14.85 1.95 -15.39
CA LEU A 680 14.76 2.07 -16.85
C LEU A 680 14.94 3.52 -17.34
N ASP A 681 15.52 3.69 -18.53
CA ASP A 681 15.59 4.99 -19.18
C ASP A 681 14.22 5.43 -19.73
N THR A 682 13.68 6.49 -19.13
CA THR A 682 12.37 7.08 -19.45
C THR A 682 12.48 8.36 -20.29
N THR A 683 13.67 8.73 -20.76
CA THR A 683 13.91 9.99 -21.48
C THR A 683 12.98 10.19 -22.68
N LEU A 684 12.76 9.15 -23.47
CA LEU A 684 11.84 9.20 -24.61
C LEU A 684 10.39 9.49 -24.20
N LEU A 685 9.92 8.86 -23.12
CA LEU A 685 8.56 9.06 -22.60
C LEU A 685 8.40 10.49 -22.06
N ARG A 686 9.39 11.00 -21.31
CA ARG A 686 9.41 12.38 -20.81
C ARG A 686 9.34 13.40 -21.94
N GLN A 687 10.12 13.20 -23.00
CA GLN A 687 10.10 14.06 -24.18
C GLN A 687 8.73 14.05 -24.88
N ALA A 688 8.07 12.88 -24.95
CA ALA A 688 6.74 12.77 -25.54
C ALA A 688 5.67 13.50 -24.73
N VAL A 689 5.67 13.38 -23.40
CA VAL A 689 4.77 14.16 -22.54
C VAL A 689 5.05 15.65 -22.69
N ALA A 690 6.32 16.06 -22.76
CA ALA A 690 6.68 17.46 -22.99
C ALA A 690 6.15 18.00 -24.33
N ARG A 691 6.13 17.20 -25.40
CA ARG A 691 5.50 17.59 -26.69
C ARG A 691 3.99 17.82 -26.55
N VAL A 692 3.29 16.99 -25.77
CA VAL A 692 1.87 17.23 -25.45
C VAL A 692 1.70 18.53 -24.67
N GLY A 693 2.53 18.75 -23.64
CA GLY A 693 2.55 19.99 -22.86
C GLY A 693 2.76 21.24 -23.72
N GLU A 694 3.73 21.19 -24.65
CA GLU A 694 3.98 22.29 -25.59
C GLU A 694 2.80 22.55 -26.53
N ALA A 695 2.15 21.50 -27.02
CA ALA A 695 0.97 21.64 -27.87
C ALA A 695 -0.21 22.29 -27.13
N VAL A 696 -0.46 21.87 -25.88
CA VAL A 696 -1.49 22.44 -25.00
C VAL A 696 -1.19 23.89 -24.65
N ALA A 697 0.05 24.19 -24.23
CA ALA A 697 0.47 25.55 -23.88
C ALA A 697 0.38 26.51 -25.09
N ARG A 698 0.73 26.03 -26.29
CA ARG A 698 0.58 26.82 -27.53
C ARG A 698 -0.88 27.07 -27.87
N ALA A 699 -1.75 26.07 -27.74
CA ALA A 699 -3.18 26.22 -28.00
C ALA A 699 -3.88 27.18 -27.02
N GLY A 700 -3.43 27.23 -25.75
CA GLY A 700 -3.97 28.14 -24.73
C GLY A 700 -3.52 29.60 -24.81
N ALA A 701 -2.49 29.92 -25.60
CA ALA A 701 -2.00 31.29 -25.73
C ALA A 701 -3.01 32.28 -26.37
N GLY A 702 -4.04 31.77 -27.05
CA GLY A 702 -5.04 32.58 -27.78
C GLY A 702 -6.27 33.02 -26.96
N GLY A 703 -6.39 32.64 -25.69
CA GLY A 703 -7.52 33.03 -24.82
C GLY A 703 -8.88 32.37 -25.12
N GLY A 704 -8.93 31.42 -26.07
CA GLY A 704 -10.10 30.60 -26.38
C GLY A 704 -9.99 29.17 -25.84
N PRO A 705 -10.98 28.29 -26.09
CA PRO A 705 -10.95 26.89 -25.66
C PRO A 705 -9.71 26.16 -26.17
N ILE A 706 -9.03 25.44 -25.28
CA ILE A 706 -7.76 24.79 -25.61
C ILE A 706 -8.03 23.53 -26.42
N ARG A 707 -7.63 23.54 -27.70
CA ARG A 707 -7.78 22.40 -28.61
C ARG A 707 -6.49 22.14 -29.39
N PRO A 708 -5.52 21.42 -28.81
CA PRO A 708 -4.33 21.03 -29.54
C PRO A 708 -4.69 20.01 -30.64
N PRO A 709 -3.94 19.97 -31.75
CA PRO A 709 -4.26 19.13 -32.89
C PRO A 709 -4.00 17.64 -32.63
N GLY A 710 -4.75 16.78 -33.33
CA GLY A 710 -4.55 15.32 -33.38
C GLY A 710 -4.56 14.64 -32.01
N GLY A 711 -3.70 13.64 -31.85
CA GLY A 711 -3.55 12.86 -30.61
C GLY A 711 -3.24 13.66 -29.34
N HIS A 712 -2.70 14.89 -29.46
CA HIS A 712 -2.50 15.77 -28.31
C HIS A 712 -3.84 16.25 -27.71
N GLY A 713 -4.89 16.40 -28.54
CA GLY A 713 -6.24 16.71 -28.07
C GLY A 713 -6.84 15.55 -27.28
N VAL A 714 -6.60 14.32 -27.75
CA VAL A 714 -7.04 13.10 -27.05
C VAL A 714 -6.39 12.98 -25.67
N ALA A 715 -5.09 13.32 -25.55
CA ALA A 715 -4.42 13.35 -24.25
C ALA A 715 -5.07 14.37 -23.29
N LEU A 716 -5.41 15.56 -23.77
CA LEU A 716 -6.08 16.59 -22.97
C LEU A 716 -7.48 16.15 -22.53
N ASP A 717 -8.26 15.53 -23.41
CA ASP A 717 -9.60 15.02 -23.10
C ASP A 717 -9.57 13.89 -22.07
N LEU A 718 -8.57 13.00 -22.16
CA LEU A 718 -8.31 11.96 -21.17
C LEU A 718 -7.99 12.58 -19.80
N LEU A 719 -7.05 13.54 -19.75
CA LEU A 719 -6.67 14.23 -18.52
C LEU A 719 -7.85 15.00 -17.90
N ALA A 720 -8.71 15.58 -18.73
CA ALA A 720 -9.93 16.29 -18.31
C ALA A 720 -11.03 15.35 -17.79
N GLY A 721 -10.93 14.04 -18.04
CA GLY A 721 -11.97 13.06 -17.73
C GLY A 721 -13.27 13.30 -18.51
N ARG A 722 -13.18 13.84 -19.73
CA ARG A 722 -14.36 14.12 -20.58
C ARG A 722 -14.95 12.81 -21.11
N SER A 723 -16.27 12.76 -21.25
CA SER A 723 -16.95 11.63 -21.92
C SER A 723 -16.41 11.41 -23.34
N PRO A 724 -16.36 10.15 -23.83
CA PRO A 724 -15.91 9.83 -25.17
C PRO A 724 -16.58 10.68 -26.27
N ALA A 725 -15.76 11.28 -27.13
CA ALA A 725 -16.23 12.07 -28.27
C ALA A 725 -16.66 11.16 -29.42
N VAL A 726 -17.95 10.79 -29.42
CA VAL A 726 -18.54 9.90 -30.43
C VAL A 726 -19.51 10.69 -31.32
N ALA A 727 -19.25 10.70 -32.63
CA ALA A 727 -20.06 11.41 -33.60
C ALA A 727 -21.53 10.97 -33.54
N GLY A 728 -22.44 11.93 -33.32
CA GLY A 728 -23.88 11.68 -33.21
C GLY A 728 -24.33 11.01 -31.91
N HIS A 729 -23.54 11.09 -30.83
CA HIS A 729 -23.90 10.68 -29.48
C HIS A 729 -23.69 11.87 -28.50
N PRO A 730 -24.73 12.34 -27.80
CA PRO A 730 -24.60 13.48 -26.89
C PRO A 730 -23.77 13.16 -25.63
N PRO A 731 -22.89 14.07 -25.17
CA PRO A 731 -22.16 13.90 -23.92
C PRO A 731 -23.07 13.64 -22.71
N GLY A 732 -22.61 12.82 -21.77
CA GLY A 732 -23.34 12.51 -20.53
C GLY A 732 -24.47 11.49 -20.67
N GLN A 733 -24.76 10.99 -21.87
CA GLN A 733 -25.68 9.86 -22.07
C GLN A 733 -24.96 8.51 -21.96
N PRO A 734 -25.65 7.43 -21.56
CA PRO A 734 -25.08 6.08 -21.63
C PRO A 734 -24.59 5.73 -23.05
N LEU A 735 -23.35 5.23 -23.14
CA LEU A 735 -22.72 4.84 -24.41
C LEU A 735 -23.27 3.53 -24.97
N GLN A 736 -23.63 2.62 -24.07
CA GLN A 736 -24.29 1.35 -24.37
C GLN A 736 -25.80 1.50 -24.34
N GLN A 737 -26.48 1.03 -25.38
CA GLN A 737 -27.94 1.06 -25.45
C GLN A 737 -28.56 -0.03 -24.55
N PRO A 738 -29.78 0.17 -24.01
CA PRO A 738 -30.46 -0.87 -23.25
C PRO A 738 -30.61 -2.18 -24.05
N GLY A 739 -30.13 -3.29 -23.49
CA GLY A 739 -30.18 -4.61 -24.13
C GLY A 739 -29.09 -4.89 -25.19
N GLU A 740 -28.28 -3.90 -25.56
CA GLU A 740 -27.14 -4.07 -26.45
C GLU A 740 -26.00 -4.83 -25.73
N ALA A 741 -25.31 -5.74 -26.43
CA ALA A 741 -24.12 -6.37 -25.86
C ALA A 741 -22.93 -5.41 -25.88
N SER A 742 -22.08 -5.41 -24.85
CA SER A 742 -20.99 -4.44 -24.74
C SER A 742 -19.96 -4.53 -25.88
N VAL A 743 -19.76 -5.72 -26.47
CA VAL A 743 -18.92 -5.90 -27.66
C VAL A 743 -19.52 -5.21 -28.89
N ASP A 744 -20.84 -5.25 -29.05
CA ASP A 744 -21.52 -4.59 -30.16
C ASP A 744 -21.51 -3.07 -29.98
N ALA A 745 -21.67 -2.60 -28.73
CA ALA A 745 -21.47 -1.19 -28.40
C ALA A 745 -20.07 -0.72 -28.78
N ALA A 746 -19.01 -1.47 -28.43
CA ALA A 746 -17.63 -1.12 -28.80
C ALA A 746 -17.46 -1.04 -30.33
N ARG A 747 -17.95 -2.03 -31.08
CA ARG A 747 -17.89 -2.08 -32.55
C ARG A 747 -18.67 -0.95 -33.21
N ARG A 748 -19.77 -0.50 -32.61
CA ARG A 748 -20.57 0.65 -33.08
C ARG A 748 -19.89 1.99 -32.78
N LEU A 749 -19.24 2.12 -31.63
CA LEU A 749 -18.69 3.40 -31.13
C LEU A 749 -17.33 3.71 -31.75
N VAL A 750 -16.42 2.73 -31.87
CA VAL A 750 -15.03 2.98 -32.32
C VAL A 750 -14.93 3.62 -33.72
N PRO A 751 -15.69 3.17 -34.73
CA PRO A 751 -15.71 3.82 -36.05
C PRO A 751 -16.24 5.27 -36.00
N ARG A 752 -16.95 5.66 -34.94
CA ARG A 752 -17.56 6.99 -34.77
C ARG A 752 -16.75 7.89 -33.83
N LEU A 753 -15.62 7.43 -33.30
CA LEU A 753 -14.71 8.28 -32.53
C LEU A 753 -14.20 9.42 -33.43
N ALA A 754 -14.31 10.65 -32.92
CA ALA A 754 -14.01 11.87 -33.65
C ALA A 754 -12.98 12.71 -32.90
N GLY A 755 -11.78 12.15 -32.68
CA GLY A 755 -10.70 12.82 -31.95
C GLY A 755 -10.89 12.70 -30.44
N GLY A 756 -10.86 11.48 -29.90
CA GLY A 756 -11.05 11.22 -28.48
C GLY A 756 -10.64 9.80 -28.06
N TYR A 757 -11.10 9.37 -26.88
CA TYR A 757 -10.79 8.05 -26.34
C TYR A 757 -12.05 7.27 -25.94
N LEU A 758 -11.99 5.94 -26.02
CA LEU A 758 -13.03 5.03 -25.51
C LEU A 758 -12.44 4.10 -24.42
N PRO A 759 -12.84 4.25 -23.16
CA PRO A 759 -12.45 3.37 -22.07
C PRO A 759 -13.37 2.15 -22.01
N VAL A 760 -12.77 0.96 -21.91
CA VAL A 760 -13.44 -0.34 -21.82
C VAL A 760 -12.88 -1.12 -20.64
N GLN A 761 -13.67 -1.26 -19.59
CA GLN A 761 -13.34 -2.11 -18.45
C GLN A 761 -13.84 -3.51 -18.71
N GLY A 762 -12.92 -4.47 -18.74
CA GLY A 762 -13.27 -5.87 -18.86
C GLY A 762 -12.86 -6.69 -17.65
N PRO A 763 -13.81 -7.18 -16.85
CA PRO A 763 -13.52 -8.13 -15.77
C PRO A 763 -12.90 -9.47 -16.25
N PRO A 764 -12.48 -10.36 -15.35
CA PRO A 764 -12.03 -11.71 -15.69
C PRO A 764 -13.06 -12.51 -16.50
N GLY A 765 -12.61 -13.13 -17.59
CA GLY A 765 -13.46 -13.96 -18.44
C GLY A 765 -14.50 -13.20 -19.27
N SER A 766 -14.50 -11.86 -19.30
CA SER A 766 -15.50 -11.07 -20.04
C SER A 766 -15.22 -10.91 -21.54
N GLY A 767 -14.17 -11.54 -22.06
CA GLY A 767 -13.84 -11.47 -23.48
C GLY A 767 -13.16 -10.15 -23.91
N LYS A 768 -12.32 -9.55 -23.04
CA LYS A 768 -11.50 -8.36 -23.38
C LYS A 768 -10.75 -8.51 -24.71
N THR A 769 -9.88 -9.52 -24.80
CA THR A 769 -9.05 -9.79 -25.98
C THR A 769 -9.91 -10.07 -27.21
N PHE A 770 -11.02 -10.81 -27.04
CA PHE A 770 -12.00 -11.03 -28.11
C PHE A 770 -12.62 -9.72 -28.63
N THR A 771 -12.98 -8.82 -27.71
CA THR A 771 -13.56 -7.50 -28.02
C THR A 771 -12.53 -6.60 -28.71
N ALA A 772 -11.30 -6.54 -28.19
CA ALA A 772 -10.20 -5.78 -28.80
C ALA A 772 -9.90 -6.28 -30.22
N ALA A 773 -9.75 -7.59 -30.42
CA ALA A 773 -9.55 -8.18 -31.74
C ALA A 773 -10.71 -7.87 -32.70
N ALA A 774 -11.97 -7.88 -32.22
CA ALA A 774 -13.13 -7.49 -33.02
C ALA A 774 -13.06 -6.05 -33.51
N VAL A 775 -12.75 -5.14 -32.60
CA VAL A 775 -12.61 -3.71 -32.88
C VAL A 775 -11.47 -3.45 -33.85
N ILE A 776 -10.31 -4.10 -33.67
CA ILE A 776 -9.13 -3.93 -34.54
C ILE A 776 -9.44 -4.42 -35.95
N VAL A 777 -9.97 -5.64 -36.10
CA VAL A 777 -10.31 -6.20 -37.42
C VAL A 777 -11.37 -5.34 -38.12
N ASP A 778 -12.39 -4.87 -37.40
CA ASP A 778 -13.39 -3.98 -38.00
C ASP A 778 -12.79 -2.62 -38.37
N ALA A 779 -11.90 -2.03 -37.56
CA ALA A 779 -11.22 -0.78 -37.88
C ALA A 779 -10.38 -0.91 -39.16
N VAL A 780 -9.58 -1.98 -39.29
CA VAL A 780 -8.78 -2.25 -40.50
C VAL A 780 -9.67 -2.45 -41.73
N ARG A 781 -10.81 -3.14 -41.59
CA ARG A 781 -11.80 -3.28 -42.68
C ARG A 781 -12.40 -1.95 -43.13
N HIS A 782 -12.41 -0.94 -42.27
CA HIS A 782 -12.81 0.42 -42.62
C HIS A 782 -11.63 1.29 -43.09
N GLY A 783 -10.48 0.67 -43.43
CA GLY A 783 -9.31 1.34 -43.97
C GLY A 783 -8.45 2.09 -42.95
N ARG A 784 -8.64 1.84 -41.64
CA ARG A 784 -7.86 2.48 -40.57
C ARG A 784 -6.56 1.74 -40.30
N ARG A 785 -5.48 2.49 -40.09
CA ARG A 785 -4.21 2.02 -39.54
C ARG A 785 -4.31 1.93 -38.03
N VAL A 786 -3.89 0.81 -37.46
CA VAL A 786 -4.06 0.53 -36.03
C VAL A 786 -2.73 0.27 -35.33
N GLY A 787 -2.46 1.02 -34.27
CA GLY A 787 -1.40 0.70 -33.31
C GLY A 787 -1.92 -0.18 -32.18
N VAL A 788 -1.10 -1.09 -31.68
CA VAL A 788 -1.37 -1.90 -30.48
C VAL A 788 -0.25 -1.72 -29.47
N SER A 789 -0.60 -1.24 -28.28
CA SER A 789 0.33 -1.05 -27.17
C SER A 789 -0.15 -1.74 -25.91
N ALA A 790 0.77 -2.11 -25.04
CA ALA A 790 0.51 -2.69 -23.72
C ALA A 790 1.74 -2.51 -22.80
N PRO A 791 1.63 -2.75 -21.49
CA PRO A 791 2.77 -2.63 -20.56
C PRO A 791 3.94 -3.58 -20.87
N SER A 792 3.71 -4.70 -21.58
CA SER A 792 4.74 -5.71 -21.89
C SER A 792 4.64 -6.26 -23.31
N HIS A 793 5.76 -6.77 -23.84
CA HIS A 793 5.79 -7.42 -25.16
C HIS A 793 4.87 -8.65 -25.25
N HIS A 794 4.72 -9.42 -24.15
CA HIS A 794 3.82 -10.57 -24.12
C HIS A 794 2.35 -10.19 -24.25
N ALA A 795 1.92 -9.11 -23.60
CA ALA A 795 0.54 -8.61 -23.72
C ALA A 795 0.25 -8.14 -25.17
N VAL A 796 1.20 -7.44 -25.78
CA VAL A 796 1.11 -7.08 -27.21
C VAL A 796 0.97 -8.33 -28.08
N ALA A 797 1.86 -9.31 -27.92
CA ALA A 797 1.85 -10.55 -28.68
C ALA A 797 0.50 -11.29 -28.60
N ASN A 798 -0.05 -11.46 -27.40
CA ASN A 798 -1.33 -12.14 -27.19
C ASN A 798 -2.49 -11.47 -27.94
N LEU A 799 -2.54 -10.14 -27.96
CA LEU A 799 -3.59 -9.43 -28.68
C LEU A 799 -3.39 -9.53 -30.20
N LEU A 800 -2.14 -9.47 -30.70
CA LEU A 800 -1.86 -9.69 -32.12
C LEU A 800 -2.26 -11.10 -32.59
N ASP A 801 -1.98 -12.13 -31.78
CA ASP A 801 -2.40 -13.50 -32.05
C ASP A 801 -3.93 -13.60 -32.18
N ALA A 802 -4.68 -12.99 -31.27
CA ALA A 802 -6.15 -12.96 -31.33
C ALA A 802 -6.69 -12.18 -32.54
N VAL A 803 -6.01 -11.11 -32.97
CA VAL A 803 -6.34 -10.38 -34.21
C VAL A 803 -6.17 -11.30 -35.43
N CYS A 804 -5.05 -12.03 -35.51
CA CYS A 804 -4.80 -13.00 -36.58
C CYS A 804 -5.83 -14.13 -36.58
N GLU A 805 -6.13 -14.75 -35.43
CA GLU A 805 -7.14 -15.80 -35.31
C GLU A 805 -8.51 -15.33 -35.82
N ARG A 806 -8.93 -14.13 -35.39
CA ARG A 806 -10.22 -13.56 -35.81
C ARG A 806 -10.25 -13.19 -37.30
N SER A 807 -9.11 -12.87 -37.88
CA SER A 807 -9.00 -12.55 -39.31
C SER A 807 -9.13 -13.79 -40.22
N GLY A 808 -8.96 -15.01 -39.68
CA GLY A 808 -9.18 -16.30 -40.35
C GLY A 808 -7.99 -16.80 -41.21
N ALA A 809 -7.84 -18.12 -41.34
CA ALA A 809 -6.73 -18.78 -42.09
C ALA A 809 -6.84 -18.70 -43.63
N GLY A 810 -7.80 -17.94 -44.18
CA GLY A 810 -8.09 -17.93 -45.62
C GLY A 810 -8.77 -16.67 -46.17
N GLY A 811 -8.84 -15.56 -45.44
CA GLY A 811 -9.37 -14.28 -45.94
C GLY A 811 -9.83 -13.38 -44.79
N ALA A 812 -9.31 -12.17 -44.58
CA ALA A 812 -9.00 -11.14 -45.57
C ALA A 812 -7.91 -10.14 -45.09
N GLY A 813 -6.64 -10.39 -45.41
CA GLY A 813 -5.65 -9.33 -45.70
C GLY A 813 -5.24 -8.36 -44.57
N VAL A 814 -5.31 -8.72 -43.28
CA VAL A 814 -4.73 -7.88 -42.21
C VAL A 814 -3.22 -8.16 -42.11
N ARG A 815 -2.40 -7.15 -42.39
CA ARG A 815 -0.93 -7.25 -42.35
C ARG A 815 -0.43 -6.74 -41.01
N VAL A 816 0.18 -7.62 -40.23
CA VAL A 816 0.52 -7.37 -38.83
C VAL A 816 2.03 -7.38 -38.63
N LEU A 817 2.57 -6.36 -37.97
CA LEU A 817 3.98 -6.25 -37.64
C LEU A 817 4.17 -6.00 -36.13
N GLN A 818 5.07 -6.73 -35.49
CA GLN A 818 5.44 -6.57 -34.09
C GLN A 818 6.87 -6.05 -33.95
N ARG A 819 7.05 -4.96 -33.20
CA ARG A 819 8.36 -4.47 -32.77
C ARG A 819 8.84 -5.21 -31.53
N THR A 820 9.90 -6.02 -31.65
CA THR A 820 10.56 -6.69 -30.51
C THR A 820 12.01 -7.05 -30.85
N SER A 821 12.91 -6.91 -29.87
CA SER A 821 14.35 -7.26 -29.98
C SER A 821 14.70 -8.63 -29.36
N GLY A 822 13.72 -9.39 -28.84
CA GLY A 822 13.97 -10.61 -28.07
C GLY A 822 12.73 -11.50 -27.89
N GLY A 823 12.55 -12.04 -26.67
CA GLY A 823 11.39 -12.85 -26.26
C GLY A 823 10.06 -12.08 -26.29
N GLY A 824 8.94 -12.79 -26.03
CA GLY A 824 7.60 -12.18 -26.08
C GLY A 824 7.08 -11.92 -27.49
N ARG A 825 7.41 -12.80 -28.44
CA ARG A 825 6.92 -12.76 -29.83
C ARG A 825 5.52 -13.38 -29.93
N ALA A 826 4.70 -12.83 -30.82
CA ALA A 826 3.46 -13.45 -31.26
C ALA A 826 3.74 -14.84 -31.85
N CYS A 827 2.82 -15.78 -31.62
CA CYS A 827 2.93 -17.15 -32.12
C CYS A 827 2.30 -17.31 -33.51
N ALA A 828 1.40 -16.42 -33.89
CA ALA A 828 0.70 -16.46 -35.16
C ALA A 828 1.67 -16.27 -36.35
N PRO A 829 1.68 -17.19 -37.34
CA PRO A 829 2.60 -17.11 -38.48
C PRO A 829 2.47 -15.86 -39.35
N LEU A 830 1.35 -15.14 -39.24
CA LEU A 830 1.03 -13.94 -40.00
C LEU A 830 1.67 -12.66 -39.42
N VAL A 831 2.30 -12.73 -38.24
CA VAL A 831 2.92 -11.59 -37.58
C VAL A 831 4.40 -11.48 -37.99
N GLU A 832 4.74 -10.43 -38.73
CA GLU A 832 6.14 -10.10 -39.03
C GLU A 832 6.82 -9.46 -37.81
N THR A 833 8.08 -9.83 -37.51
CA THR A 833 8.83 -9.21 -36.40
C THR A 833 9.92 -8.25 -36.89
N ALA A 834 9.93 -7.03 -36.33
CA ALA A 834 10.97 -6.03 -36.58
C ALA A 834 11.96 -5.91 -35.40
N GLY A 835 13.25 -6.15 -35.67
CA GLY A 835 14.34 -6.08 -34.69
C GLY A 835 14.79 -4.66 -34.33
N ASP A 836 14.49 -3.69 -35.19
CA ASP A 836 14.77 -2.27 -35.03
C ASP A 836 13.57 -1.40 -35.43
N ASN A 837 13.64 -0.10 -35.13
CA ASN A 837 12.55 0.83 -35.40
C ASN A 837 12.52 1.33 -36.86
N GLY A 838 13.63 1.21 -37.60
CA GLY A 838 13.72 1.63 -39.00
C GLY A 838 12.84 0.76 -39.91
N ARG A 839 12.83 -0.56 -39.67
CA ARG A 839 11.90 -1.48 -40.37
C ARG A 839 10.43 -1.11 -40.16
N VAL A 840 10.05 -0.70 -38.94
CA VAL A 840 8.67 -0.30 -38.61
C VAL A 840 8.25 0.91 -39.45
N LEU A 841 9.10 1.95 -39.48
CA LEU A 841 8.84 3.17 -40.25
C LEU A 841 8.73 2.88 -41.74
N ALA A 842 9.68 2.12 -42.30
CA ALA A 842 9.65 1.74 -43.71
C ALA A 842 8.38 0.96 -44.10
N ALA A 843 7.90 0.07 -43.22
CA ALA A 843 6.68 -0.69 -43.45
C ALA A 843 5.43 0.21 -43.49
N LEU A 844 5.35 1.19 -42.59
CA LEU A 844 4.25 2.15 -42.53
C LEU A 844 4.22 3.06 -43.76
N ASP A 845 5.38 3.58 -44.16
CA ASP A 845 5.52 4.46 -45.33
C ASP A 845 5.19 3.74 -46.64
N ALA A 846 5.64 2.48 -46.78
CA ALA A 846 5.32 1.63 -47.93
C ALA A 846 3.87 1.13 -47.92
N GLY A 847 3.11 1.39 -46.85
CA GLY A 847 1.76 0.89 -46.66
C GLY A 847 1.70 -0.64 -46.65
N GLU A 848 2.76 -1.31 -46.18
CA GLU A 848 2.90 -2.77 -46.10
C GLU A 848 2.17 -3.38 -44.90
N VAL A 849 1.79 -2.56 -43.91
CA VAL A 849 1.22 -3.00 -42.64
C VAL A 849 -0.06 -2.23 -42.32
N ASP A 850 -1.03 -2.94 -41.74
CA ASP A 850 -2.30 -2.38 -41.27
C ASP A 850 -2.32 -2.26 -39.75
N VAL A 851 -1.63 -3.19 -39.06
CA VAL A 851 -1.52 -3.25 -37.59
C VAL A 851 -0.06 -3.29 -37.17
N VAL A 852 0.34 -2.39 -36.27
CA VAL A 852 1.69 -2.40 -35.67
C VAL A 852 1.58 -2.55 -34.15
N GLY A 853 2.26 -3.56 -33.59
CA GLY A 853 2.35 -3.80 -32.16
C GLY A 853 3.70 -3.42 -31.56
N GLY A 854 3.71 -2.74 -30.42
CA GLY A 854 4.93 -2.38 -29.69
C GLY A 854 4.68 -1.89 -28.26
N THR A 855 5.73 -1.71 -27.47
CA THR A 855 5.62 -1.10 -26.12
C THR A 855 5.43 0.42 -26.21
N PRO A 856 5.18 1.12 -25.09
CA PRO A 856 5.00 2.58 -25.09
C PRO A 856 6.17 3.35 -25.72
N TRP A 857 7.40 2.85 -25.57
CA TRP A 857 8.60 3.44 -26.17
C TRP A 857 8.55 3.49 -27.69
N LEU A 858 7.84 2.59 -28.37
CA LEU A 858 7.68 2.70 -29.82
C LEU A 858 6.82 3.92 -30.14
N PHE A 859 5.63 4.00 -29.57
CA PHE A 859 4.63 5.03 -29.89
C PHE A 859 4.96 6.41 -29.30
N ALA A 860 5.86 6.50 -28.33
CA ALA A 860 6.36 7.77 -27.80
C ALA A 860 7.39 8.48 -28.72
N ARG A 861 7.71 7.90 -29.88
CA ARG A 861 8.65 8.45 -30.86
C ARG A 861 8.01 9.56 -31.67
N GLU A 862 8.79 10.59 -31.96
CA GLU A 862 8.31 11.75 -32.73
C GLU A 862 8.04 11.38 -34.19
N GLU A 863 8.80 10.43 -34.73
CA GLU A 863 8.66 9.90 -36.08
C GLU A 863 7.34 9.15 -36.30
N LEU A 864 6.63 8.77 -35.23
CA LEU A 864 5.32 8.11 -35.30
C LEU A 864 4.15 9.04 -34.93
N ALA A 865 4.39 10.34 -34.76
CA ALA A 865 3.33 11.29 -34.45
C ALA A 865 2.29 11.32 -35.59
N GLY A 866 1.02 11.07 -35.26
CA GLY A 866 -0.08 10.99 -36.22
C GLY A 866 0.01 9.84 -37.23
N ALA A 867 0.80 8.80 -36.98
CA ALA A 867 0.98 7.69 -37.92
C ALA A 867 -0.21 6.71 -37.96
N PHE A 868 -1.09 6.73 -36.96
CA PHE A 868 -2.20 5.79 -36.79
C PHE A 868 -3.55 6.50 -36.64
N ASP A 869 -4.63 5.93 -37.20
CA ASP A 869 -5.99 6.44 -36.98
C ASP A 869 -6.53 6.05 -35.59
N LEU A 870 -6.04 4.92 -35.07
CA LEU A 870 -6.46 4.32 -33.81
C LEU A 870 -5.27 3.66 -33.11
N LEU A 871 -5.07 3.95 -31.82
CA LEU A 871 -4.18 3.21 -30.95
C LEU A 871 -4.98 2.48 -29.87
N VAL A 872 -4.86 1.16 -29.85
CA VAL A 872 -5.48 0.27 -28.86
C VAL A 872 -4.45 -0.02 -27.77
N VAL A 873 -4.75 0.38 -26.54
CA VAL A 873 -3.93 0.10 -25.36
C VAL A 873 -4.59 -1.03 -24.58
N ASP A 874 -4.00 -2.22 -24.64
CA ASP A 874 -4.42 -3.37 -23.82
C ASP A 874 -3.76 -3.33 -22.44
N GLU A 875 -4.39 -3.98 -21.47
CA GLU A 875 -4.03 -3.92 -20.04
C GLU A 875 -3.90 -2.46 -19.52
N ALA A 876 -4.78 -1.57 -19.96
CA ALA A 876 -4.83 -0.15 -19.60
C ALA A 876 -5.05 0.11 -18.09
N GLY A 877 -5.49 -0.91 -17.33
CA GLY A 877 -5.53 -0.87 -15.86
C GLY A 877 -4.14 -0.92 -15.20
N GLN A 878 -3.15 -1.45 -15.92
CA GLN A 878 -1.72 -1.50 -15.56
C GLN A 878 -0.87 -0.48 -16.34
N PHE A 879 -1.49 0.33 -17.21
CA PHE A 879 -0.78 1.28 -18.06
C PHE A 879 -0.82 2.68 -17.42
N PRO A 880 0.31 3.30 -17.04
CA PRO A 880 0.32 4.60 -16.37
C PRO A 880 -0.37 5.67 -17.21
N LEU A 881 -1.09 6.60 -16.56
CA LEU A 881 -1.68 7.75 -17.24
C LEU A 881 -0.61 8.56 -17.98
N ALA A 882 0.57 8.74 -17.37
CA ALA A 882 1.71 9.40 -18.01
C ALA A 882 2.16 8.72 -19.31
N ASN A 883 2.12 7.38 -19.36
CA ASN A 883 2.43 6.65 -20.59
C ASN A 883 1.32 6.80 -21.62
N ALA A 884 0.04 6.84 -21.20
CA ALA A 884 -1.07 7.07 -22.13
C ALA A 884 -0.98 8.45 -22.77
N VAL A 885 -0.64 9.48 -22.00
CA VAL A 885 -0.35 10.83 -22.50
C VAL A 885 0.84 10.81 -23.47
N ALA A 886 1.92 10.11 -23.12
CA ALA A 886 3.11 10.00 -23.97
C ALA A 886 2.83 9.38 -25.35
N VAL A 887 2.01 8.32 -25.41
CA VAL A 887 1.70 7.62 -26.66
C VAL A 887 0.53 8.21 -27.44
N ALA A 888 -0.28 9.06 -26.81
CA ALA A 888 -1.48 9.65 -27.44
C ALA A 888 -1.14 10.38 -28.74
N GLY A 889 0.01 11.05 -28.82
CA GLY A 889 0.45 11.76 -30.03
C GLY A 889 0.65 10.88 -31.26
N ALA A 890 0.74 9.56 -31.12
CA ALA A 890 0.90 8.64 -32.25
C ALA A 890 -0.40 8.38 -33.03
N ALA A 891 -1.57 8.67 -32.45
CA ALA A 891 -2.85 8.33 -33.06
C ALA A 891 -3.94 9.39 -32.88
N ASP A 892 -4.93 9.39 -33.78
CA ASP A 892 -6.07 10.30 -33.70
C ASP A 892 -7.13 9.87 -32.68
N ASN A 893 -7.17 8.58 -32.32
CA ASN A 893 -8.13 8.03 -31.36
C ASN A 893 -7.47 6.98 -30.46
N LEU A 894 -7.94 6.88 -29.22
CA LEU A 894 -7.49 5.86 -28.26
C LEU A 894 -8.62 4.91 -27.88
N VAL A 895 -8.30 3.62 -27.73
CA VAL A 895 -9.16 2.68 -27.01
C VAL A 895 -8.36 2.10 -25.86
N LEU A 896 -8.84 2.32 -24.63
CA LEU A 896 -8.18 1.86 -23.40
C LEU A 896 -8.92 0.61 -22.90
N LEU A 897 -8.35 -0.57 -23.08
CA LEU A 897 -8.92 -1.83 -22.60
C LEU A 897 -8.14 -2.35 -21.41
N GLY A 898 -8.81 -2.72 -20.33
CA GLY A 898 -8.13 -3.32 -19.19
C GLY A 898 -9.05 -3.51 -18.00
N ASP A 899 -8.47 -3.68 -16.83
CA ASP A 899 -9.23 -3.82 -15.59
C ASP A 899 -8.44 -3.26 -14.39
N PRO A 900 -8.79 -2.08 -13.88
CA PRO A 900 -8.14 -1.50 -12.70
C PRO A 900 -8.34 -2.34 -11.42
N GLN A 901 -9.32 -3.26 -11.42
CA GLN A 901 -9.62 -4.14 -10.28
C GLN A 901 -8.78 -5.44 -10.26
N GLN A 902 -7.96 -5.67 -11.29
CA GLN A 902 -6.93 -6.71 -11.29
C GLN A 902 -5.58 -6.13 -10.84
N LEU A 903 -4.48 -6.89 -10.92
CA LEU A 903 -3.19 -6.45 -10.37
C LEU A 903 -2.79 -5.07 -10.91
N PRO A 904 -2.54 -4.07 -10.05
CA PRO A 904 -2.03 -2.77 -10.49
C PRO A 904 -0.56 -2.89 -10.90
N GLN A 905 -0.08 -1.94 -11.69
CA GLN A 905 1.37 -1.75 -11.83
C GLN A 905 1.93 -1.19 -10.52
N PRO A 906 3.01 -1.74 -9.96
CA PRO A 906 3.68 -1.14 -8.81
C PRO A 906 4.23 0.24 -9.19
N SER A 907 3.74 1.30 -8.55
CA SER A 907 4.33 2.63 -8.58
C SER A 907 5.24 2.79 -7.36
N ARG A 908 6.42 3.37 -7.55
CA ARG A 908 7.41 3.57 -6.47
C ARG A 908 7.58 5.04 -6.11
N GLY A 909 7.20 5.97 -6.99
CA GLY A 909 7.21 7.41 -6.75
C GLY A 909 5.96 7.91 -6.02
N ILE A 910 6.12 9.01 -5.28
CA ILE A 910 5.00 9.76 -4.73
C ILE A 910 4.58 10.79 -5.79
N HIS A 911 3.31 10.80 -6.15
CA HIS A 911 2.76 11.70 -7.15
C HIS A 911 1.69 12.62 -6.56
N PRO A 912 1.52 13.83 -7.12
CA PRO A 912 0.34 14.65 -6.84
C PRO A 912 -0.96 13.87 -7.10
N PRO A 913 -2.08 14.24 -6.44
CA PRO A 913 -3.37 13.57 -6.62
C PRO A 913 -3.76 13.44 -8.11
N GLY A 914 -4.20 12.24 -8.51
CA GLY A 914 -4.58 11.89 -9.89
C GLY A 914 -3.41 11.49 -10.80
N ALA A 915 -2.21 12.07 -10.64
CA ALA A 915 -1.09 11.81 -11.55
C ALA A 915 -0.54 10.37 -11.45
N GLY A 916 -0.67 9.73 -10.28
CA GLY A 916 -0.24 8.34 -10.04
C GLY A 916 -1.17 7.25 -10.59
N ALA A 917 -2.30 7.61 -11.22
CA ALA A 917 -3.28 6.64 -11.69
C ALA A 917 -2.83 5.89 -12.97
N SER A 918 -3.39 4.70 -13.19
CA SER A 918 -3.38 4.10 -14.53
C SER A 918 -4.35 4.84 -15.44
N ALA A 919 -4.18 4.73 -16.76
CA ALA A 919 -5.00 5.41 -17.75
C ALA A 919 -6.49 5.09 -17.57
N LEU A 920 -6.81 3.82 -17.31
CA LEU A 920 -8.19 3.40 -17.05
C LEU A 920 -8.64 3.70 -15.61
N GLY A 921 -7.72 3.64 -14.64
CA GLY A 921 -7.99 4.03 -13.24
C GLY A 921 -8.34 5.50 -13.09
N HIS A 922 -7.70 6.39 -13.86
CA HIS A 922 -8.00 7.83 -13.91
C HIS A 922 -9.45 8.10 -14.33
N VAL A 923 -9.94 7.36 -15.33
CA VAL A 923 -11.32 7.49 -15.82
C VAL A 923 -12.32 6.87 -14.84
N LEU A 924 -11.94 5.75 -14.22
CA LEU A 924 -12.74 5.04 -13.24
C LEU A 924 -12.93 5.85 -11.95
N GLY A 925 -11.90 6.55 -11.48
CA GLY A 925 -11.94 7.27 -10.22
C GLY A 925 -12.15 6.32 -9.04
N ASP A 926 -13.07 6.68 -8.14
CA ASP A 926 -13.40 5.90 -6.94
C ASP A 926 -14.45 4.80 -7.20
N ASP A 927 -15.01 4.72 -8.41
CA ASP A 927 -16.03 3.73 -8.75
C ASP A 927 -15.43 2.32 -8.88
N ASP A 928 -16.18 1.27 -8.52
CA ASP A 928 -15.75 -0.11 -8.76
C ASP A 928 -15.79 -0.47 -10.26
N THR A 929 -16.67 0.21 -11.00
CA THR A 929 -16.98 -0.09 -12.40
C THR A 929 -17.22 1.17 -13.21
N LEU A 930 -16.85 1.18 -14.49
CA LEU A 930 -17.03 2.36 -15.34
C LEU A 930 -18.50 2.84 -15.35
N PRO A 931 -18.74 4.14 -15.13
CA PRO A 931 -20.04 4.75 -15.33
C PRO A 931 -20.49 4.64 -16.80
N PRO A 932 -21.77 4.36 -17.09
CA PRO A 932 -22.27 4.12 -18.45
C PRO A 932 -22.02 5.25 -19.46
N GLU A 933 -21.93 6.49 -18.98
CA GLU A 933 -21.68 7.70 -19.76
C GLU A 933 -20.20 8.05 -19.95
N ARG A 934 -19.30 7.34 -19.24
CA ARG A 934 -17.85 7.52 -19.32
C ARG A 934 -17.16 6.41 -20.08
N GLY A 935 -17.71 5.20 -20.10
CA GLY A 935 -17.11 4.06 -20.78
C GLY A 935 -18.00 2.83 -20.89
N LEU A 936 -17.40 1.73 -21.35
CA LEU A 936 -18.07 0.43 -21.45
C LEU A 936 -17.60 -0.51 -20.34
N PHE A 937 -18.54 -1.12 -19.63
CA PHE A 937 -18.28 -2.20 -18.67
C PHE A 937 -18.74 -3.53 -19.27
N LEU A 938 -17.80 -4.48 -19.49
CA LEU A 938 -18.13 -5.81 -20.01
C LEU A 938 -18.76 -6.67 -18.88
N SER A 939 -20.07 -6.55 -18.71
CA SER A 939 -20.81 -7.06 -17.54
C SER A 939 -21.04 -8.57 -17.49
N ARG A 940 -20.59 -9.33 -18.48
CA ARG A 940 -20.80 -10.79 -18.55
C ARG A 940 -19.47 -11.54 -18.64
N SER A 941 -19.27 -12.54 -17.78
CA SER A 941 -18.14 -13.47 -17.80
C SER A 941 -18.53 -14.80 -18.44
N PHE A 942 -17.72 -15.27 -19.39
CA PHE A 942 -17.88 -16.56 -20.09
C PHE A 942 -17.02 -17.68 -19.48
N ARG A 943 -16.46 -17.44 -18.29
CA ARG A 943 -15.53 -18.35 -17.60
C ARG A 943 -16.12 -19.00 -16.37
N MET A 944 -16.68 -18.18 -15.48
CA MET A 944 -16.93 -18.56 -14.08
C MET A 944 -18.35 -19.09 -13.89
N HIS A 945 -18.47 -20.17 -13.13
CA HIS A 945 -19.76 -20.64 -12.60
C HIS A 945 -20.43 -19.52 -11.77
N PRO A 946 -21.77 -19.37 -11.80
CA PRO A 946 -22.48 -18.27 -11.13
C PRO A 946 -22.11 -18.05 -9.66
N ALA A 947 -21.88 -19.12 -8.90
CA ALA A 947 -21.48 -19.05 -7.49
C ALA A 947 -20.08 -18.44 -7.27
N VAL A 948 -19.12 -18.71 -8.17
CA VAL A 948 -17.78 -18.09 -8.14
C VAL A 948 -17.87 -16.64 -8.61
N CYS A 949 -18.59 -16.42 -9.72
CA CYS A 949 -18.77 -15.10 -10.31
C CYS A 949 -19.43 -14.11 -9.36
N ARG A 950 -20.43 -14.55 -8.57
CA ARG A 950 -21.14 -13.71 -7.60
C ARG A 950 -20.19 -13.10 -6.57
N PHE A 951 -19.32 -13.92 -5.99
CA PHE A 951 -18.33 -13.44 -5.01
C PHE A 951 -17.38 -12.42 -5.63
N VAL A 952 -16.81 -12.73 -6.79
CA VAL A 952 -15.92 -11.81 -7.53
C VAL A 952 -16.63 -10.49 -7.86
N SER A 953 -17.90 -10.57 -8.28
CA SER A 953 -18.75 -9.43 -8.59
C SER A 953 -18.99 -8.53 -7.38
N GLU A 954 -19.32 -9.11 -6.22
CA GLU A 954 -19.57 -8.37 -4.97
C GLU A 954 -18.32 -7.62 -4.48
N ILE A 955 -17.15 -8.29 -4.45
CA ILE A 955 -15.94 -7.71 -3.84
C ILE A 955 -15.21 -6.70 -4.72
N ALA A 956 -15.35 -6.79 -6.05
CA ALA A 956 -14.53 -6.02 -7.00
C ALA A 956 -15.32 -5.23 -8.04
N TYR A 957 -16.60 -5.53 -8.28
CA TYR A 957 -17.37 -4.94 -9.39
C TYR A 957 -18.76 -4.45 -8.99
N GLY A 958 -18.98 -4.14 -7.71
CA GLY A 958 -20.25 -3.62 -7.20
C GLY A 958 -21.48 -4.48 -7.51
N GLY A 959 -21.30 -5.79 -7.68
CA GLY A 959 -22.38 -6.71 -8.05
C GLY A 959 -22.83 -6.66 -9.52
N ARG A 960 -22.16 -5.88 -10.38
CA ARG A 960 -22.56 -5.68 -11.79
C ARG A 960 -22.08 -6.77 -12.76
N LEU A 961 -21.13 -7.63 -12.35
CA LEU A 961 -20.63 -8.74 -13.17
C LEU A 961 -21.52 -9.98 -13.00
N GLY A 962 -22.03 -10.52 -14.11
CA GLY A 962 -22.79 -11.76 -14.17
C GLY A 962 -22.05 -12.88 -14.91
N ALA A 963 -22.42 -14.13 -14.65
CA ALA A 963 -21.96 -15.28 -15.41
C ALA A 963 -22.84 -15.51 -16.65
N ASP A 964 -22.26 -15.98 -17.74
CA ASP A 964 -23.03 -16.49 -18.88
C ASP A 964 -23.83 -17.74 -18.46
N PRO A 965 -25.10 -17.90 -18.89
CA PRO A 965 -25.92 -19.05 -18.51
C PRO A 965 -25.27 -20.42 -18.79
N ALA A 966 -24.46 -20.54 -19.84
CA ALA A 966 -23.77 -21.80 -20.14
C ALA A 966 -22.80 -22.23 -19.01
N CYS A 967 -22.30 -21.29 -18.21
CA CYS A 967 -21.39 -21.57 -17.12
C CYS A 967 -22.06 -22.24 -15.91
N GLU A 968 -23.39 -22.27 -15.84
CA GLU A 968 -24.15 -22.98 -14.80
C GLU A 968 -24.04 -24.51 -14.92
N HIS A 969 -23.75 -25.02 -16.12
CA HIS A 969 -23.54 -26.46 -16.35
C HIS A 969 -22.22 -26.99 -15.77
N GLN A 970 -21.31 -26.09 -15.38
CA GLN A 970 -19.99 -26.46 -14.91
C GLN A 970 -20.07 -27.12 -13.53
N LEU A 971 -19.51 -28.33 -13.40
CA LEU A 971 -19.60 -29.10 -12.17
C LEU A 971 -18.36 -29.98 -11.97
N VAL A 972 -17.92 -30.12 -10.72
CA VAL A 972 -17.06 -31.23 -10.27
C VAL A 972 -17.96 -32.31 -9.67
N GLY A 973 -17.83 -33.55 -10.12
CA GLY A 973 -18.65 -34.66 -9.63
C GLY A 973 -18.51 -34.93 -8.13
N GLU A 974 -19.49 -35.65 -7.58
CA GLU A 974 -19.59 -36.03 -6.17
C GLU A 974 -18.31 -36.68 -5.62
N GLY A 975 -18.02 -36.42 -4.34
CA GLY A 975 -16.87 -36.99 -3.65
C GLY A 975 -16.72 -36.52 -2.19
N PRO A 976 -15.90 -37.21 -1.38
CA PRO A 976 -15.91 -37.10 0.09
C PRO A 976 -15.42 -35.78 0.69
N VAL A 977 -14.85 -34.86 -0.10
CA VAL A 977 -14.10 -33.70 0.44
C VAL A 977 -14.37 -32.42 -0.35
N VAL A 978 -14.45 -32.51 -1.68
CA VAL A 978 -14.52 -31.35 -2.58
C VAL A 978 -15.34 -31.71 -3.81
N ALA A 979 -16.58 -31.23 -3.92
CA ALA A 979 -17.47 -31.53 -5.04
C ALA A 979 -18.31 -30.30 -5.42
N GLY A 980 -19.08 -30.44 -6.49
CA GLY A 980 -20.00 -29.41 -6.96
C GLY A 980 -19.30 -28.22 -7.61
N ALA A 981 -19.80 -27.02 -7.34
CA ALA A 981 -19.28 -25.75 -7.84
C ALA A 981 -19.29 -24.68 -6.75
N GLY A 982 -18.64 -23.54 -7.02
CA GLY A 982 -18.60 -22.39 -6.11
C GLY A 982 -17.34 -22.34 -5.24
N LEU A 983 -17.49 -21.85 -4.01
CA LEU A 983 -16.38 -21.56 -3.11
C LEU A 983 -16.26 -22.65 -2.03
N ARG A 984 -15.02 -22.99 -1.66
CA ARG A 984 -14.70 -23.87 -0.53
C ARG A 984 -13.64 -23.24 0.37
N TRP A 985 -13.80 -23.38 1.68
CA TRP A 985 -12.82 -22.90 2.65
C TRP A 985 -12.31 -24.06 3.51
N LEU A 986 -10.99 -24.29 3.46
CA LEU A 986 -10.28 -25.29 4.23
C LEU A 986 -9.43 -24.58 5.31
N PRO A 987 -9.88 -24.53 6.57
CA PRO A 987 -9.13 -23.91 7.64
C PRO A 987 -7.97 -24.81 8.08
N VAL A 988 -6.74 -24.25 8.13
CA VAL A 988 -5.54 -24.96 8.61
C VAL A 988 -4.90 -24.18 9.75
N THR A 989 -4.93 -24.73 10.96
CA THR A 989 -4.35 -24.06 12.13
C THR A 989 -2.85 -24.39 12.24
N ALA A 990 -2.02 -23.36 12.11
CA ALA A 990 -0.58 -23.40 12.35
C ALA A 990 -0.13 -22.13 13.09
N THR A 991 1.12 -22.08 13.56
CA THR A 991 1.67 -20.89 14.25
C THR A 991 3.09 -20.61 13.79
N GLY A 992 3.40 -19.34 13.54
CA GLY A 992 4.76 -18.88 13.18
C GLY A 992 5.17 -19.09 11.72
N ASN A 993 4.26 -19.55 10.85
CA ASN A 993 4.51 -19.61 9.42
C ASN A 993 4.43 -18.20 8.83
N ARG A 994 5.50 -17.75 8.17
CA ARG A 994 5.59 -16.41 7.55
C ARG A 994 5.25 -16.46 6.07
N THR A 995 6.07 -17.14 5.28
CA THR A 995 5.95 -17.24 3.82
C THR A 995 5.80 -18.66 3.30
N ARG A 996 5.94 -19.65 4.19
CA ARG A 996 5.87 -21.09 3.91
C ARG A 996 5.10 -21.79 5.03
N SER A 997 4.18 -22.67 4.65
CA SER A 997 3.34 -23.49 5.54
C SER A 997 3.29 -24.93 5.04
N PRO A 998 4.09 -25.82 5.63
CA PRO A 998 4.02 -27.26 5.36
C PRO A 998 2.64 -27.85 5.64
N GLU A 999 1.94 -27.34 6.66
CA GLU A 999 0.60 -27.78 7.04
C GLU A 999 -0.43 -27.47 5.95
N GLU A 1000 -0.39 -26.26 5.39
CA GLU A 1000 -1.25 -25.92 4.24
C GLU A 1000 -0.87 -26.73 3.01
N ALA A 1001 0.42 -26.94 2.75
CA ALA A 1001 0.87 -27.71 1.59
C ALA A 1001 0.41 -29.17 1.64
N ALA A 1002 0.49 -29.81 2.82
CA ALA A 1002 -0.05 -31.15 3.04
C ALA A 1002 -1.57 -31.21 2.83
N ALA A 1003 -2.30 -30.21 3.33
CA ALA A 1003 -3.74 -30.10 3.14
C ALA A 1003 -4.12 -29.92 1.65
N VAL A 1004 -3.38 -29.07 0.93
CA VAL A 1004 -3.52 -28.88 -0.53
C VAL A 1004 -3.24 -30.18 -1.28
N ALA A 1005 -2.20 -30.93 -0.93
CA ALA A 1005 -1.91 -32.22 -1.55
C ALA A 1005 -3.06 -33.23 -1.36
N GLY A 1006 -3.70 -33.23 -0.18
CA GLY A 1006 -4.92 -33.99 0.08
C GLY A 1006 -6.08 -33.61 -0.83
N VAL A 1007 -6.33 -32.30 -1.01
CA VAL A 1007 -7.35 -31.77 -1.93
C VAL A 1007 -7.07 -32.17 -3.38
N VAL A 1008 -5.84 -31.96 -3.86
CA VAL A 1008 -5.45 -32.31 -5.25
C VAL A 1008 -5.64 -33.80 -5.49
N ARG A 1009 -5.15 -34.66 -4.59
CA ARG A 1009 -5.32 -36.13 -4.69
C ARG A 1009 -6.79 -36.52 -4.74
N ALA A 1010 -7.64 -35.87 -3.94
CA ALA A 1010 -9.06 -36.13 -3.93
C ALA A 1010 -9.71 -35.79 -5.28
N LEU A 1011 -9.27 -34.74 -5.98
CA LEU A 1011 -9.84 -34.28 -7.24
C LEU A 1011 -9.44 -35.11 -8.47
N LEU A 1012 -8.24 -35.68 -8.49
CA LEU A 1012 -7.73 -36.39 -9.67
C LEU A 1012 -8.60 -37.60 -10.03
N GLY A 1013 -8.90 -37.74 -11.33
CA GLY A 1013 -9.76 -38.80 -11.86
C GLY A 1013 -11.27 -38.55 -11.69
N ARG A 1014 -11.69 -37.50 -10.97
CA ARG A 1014 -13.11 -37.20 -10.79
C ARG A 1014 -13.74 -36.67 -12.07
N PRO A 1015 -14.97 -37.08 -12.42
CA PRO A 1015 -15.65 -36.51 -13.58
C PRO A 1015 -15.92 -35.01 -13.35
N SER A 1016 -15.64 -34.19 -14.35
CA SER A 1016 -16.00 -32.78 -14.40
C SER A 1016 -16.71 -32.47 -15.71
N THR A 1017 -17.69 -31.58 -15.64
CA THR A 1017 -18.45 -31.05 -16.77
C THR A 1017 -18.04 -29.61 -17.02
N ASP A 1018 -17.76 -29.25 -18.27
CA ASP A 1018 -17.48 -27.87 -18.68
C ASP A 1018 -18.76 -27.10 -19.08
N CYS A 1019 -18.63 -25.82 -19.46
CA CYS A 1019 -19.76 -24.98 -19.84
C CYS A 1019 -20.46 -25.42 -21.14
N HIS A 1020 -19.80 -26.26 -21.94
CA HIS A 1020 -20.35 -26.85 -23.17
C HIS A 1020 -20.99 -28.22 -22.92
N GLY A 1021 -21.02 -28.69 -21.67
CA GLY A 1021 -21.58 -29.98 -21.30
C GLY A 1021 -20.65 -31.16 -21.55
N HIS A 1022 -19.39 -30.93 -21.94
CA HIS A 1022 -18.44 -32.03 -22.12
C HIS A 1022 -17.97 -32.55 -20.77
N ARG A 1023 -18.09 -33.86 -20.58
CA ARG A 1023 -17.73 -34.55 -19.34
C ARG A 1023 -16.44 -35.33 -19.52
N ARG A 1024 -15.43 -35.06 -18.69
CA ARG A 1024 -14.17 -35.81 -18.65
C ARG A 1024 -13.58 -35.88 -17.24
N PRO A 1025 -12.73 -36.87 -16.92
CA PRO A 1025 -12.04 -36.90 -15.64
C PRO A 1025 -11.05 -35.74 -15.50
N LEU A 1026 -10.94 -35.17 -14.30
CA LEU A 1026 -9.96 -34.15 -13.94
C LEU A 1026 -8.56 -34.74 -13.92
N THR A 1027 -7.63 -33.99 -14.52
CA THR A 1027 -6.20 -34.29 -14.53
C THR A 1027 -5.43 -33.21 -13.77
N LEU A 1028 -4.12 -33.39 -13.57
CA LEU A 1028 -3.26 -32.36 -12.96
C LEU A 1028 -3.28 -31.04 -13.72
N ALA A 1029 -3.47 -31.06 -15.05
CA ALA A 1029 -3.56 -29.85 -15.86
C ALA A 1029 -4.82 -29.01 -15.56
N ASP A 1030 -5.84 -29.63 -14.97
CA ASP A 1030 -7.14 -29.03 -14.65
C ASP A 1030 -7.19 -28.40 -13.25
N VAL A 1031 -6.12 -28.51 -12.48
CA VAL A 1031 -5.99 -27.93 -11.15
C VAL A 1031 -4.86 -26.90 -11.13
N LEU A 1032 -5.20 -25.68 -10.75
CA LEU A 1032 -4.24 -24.60 -10.58
C LEU A 1032 -4.00 -24.37 -9.09
N VAL A 1033 -2.75 -24.45 -8.63
CA VAL A 1033 -2.40 -24.19 -7.24
C VAL A 1033 -1.66 -22.86 -7.16
N ILE A 1034 -2.25 -21.92 -6.43
CA ILE A 1034 -1.76 -20.54 -6.30
C ILE A 1034 -1.28 -20.32 -4.87
N ALA A 1035 -0.16 -19.62 -4.72
CA ALA A 1035 0.29 -19.10 -3.43
C ALA A 1035 0.85 -17.67 -3.57
N PRO A 1036 0.82 -16.83 -2.52
CA PRO A 1036 1.33 -15.47 -2.59
C PRO A 1036 2.87 -15.39 -2.58
N TYR A 1037 3.55 -16.40 -2.04
CA TYR A 1037 5.00 -16.41 -1.83
C TYR A 1037 5.70 -17.50 -2.64
N ASN A 1038 6.90 -17.22 -3.12
CA ASN A 1038 7.72 -18.21 -3.83
C ASN A 1038 8.14 -19.36 -2.90
N ALA A 1039 8.39 -19.08 -1.61
CA ALA A 1039 8.71 -20.11 -0.62
C ALA A 1039 7.57 -21.13 -0.44
N GLN A 1040 6.31 -20.68 -0.48
CA GLN A 1040 5.15 -21.60 -0.46
C GLN A 1040 4.97 -22.34 -1.78
N VAL A 1041 5.25 -21.70 -2.91
CA VAL A 1041 5.24 -22.39 -4.23
C VAL A 1041 6.22 -23.56 -4.21
N ALA A 1042 7.45 -23.34 -3.75
CA ALA A 1042 8.45 -24.40 -3.58
C ALA A 1042 7.97 -25.53 -2.66
N GLU A 1043 7.38 -25.18 -1.51
CA GLU A 1043 6.84 -26.19 -0.59
C GLU A 1043 5.74 -27.03 -1.24
N LEU A 1044 4.81 -26.38 -1.96
CA LEU A 1044 3.74 -27.05 -2.68
C LEU A 1044 4.27 -27.94 -3.80
N GLU A 1045 5.27 -27.50 -4.56
CA GLU A 1045 5.93 -28.30 -5.60
C GLU A 1045 6.61 -29.55 -5.00
N SER A 1046 7.14 -29.46 -3.78
CA SER A 1046 7.80 -30.59 -3.10
C SER A 1046 6.84 -31.70 -2.67
N VAL A 1047 5.56 -31.38 -2.38
CA VAL A 1047 4.56 -32.34 -1.89
C VAL A 1047 3.54 -32.77 -2.95
N LEU A 1048 3.45 -32.04 -4.06
CA LEU A 1048 2.54 -32.32 -5.17
C LEU A 1048 3.17 -33.23 -6.22
N PRO A 1049 2.38 -33.99 -7.00
CA PRO A 1049 2.90 -34.80 -8.08
C PRO A 1049 3.65 -33.97 -9.13
N ALA A 1050 4.70 -34.54 -9.72
CA ALA A 1050 5.45 -33.91 -10.80
C ALA A 1050 4.52 -33.48 -11.95
N GLY A 1051 4.71 -32.25 -12.45
CA GLY A 1051 3.86 -31.64 -13.48
C GLY A 1051 2.64 -30.88 -12.94
N ALA A 1052 2.46 -30.77 -11.62
CA ALA A 1052 1.47 -29.88 -11.02
C ALA A 1052 1.70 -28.42 -11.42
N ARG A 1053 0.61 -27.68 -11.69
CA ARG A 1053 0.66 -26.26 -12.04
C ARG A 1053 0.65 -25.41 -10.77
N VAL A 1054 1.83 -25.11 -10.24
CA VAL A 1054 2.02 -24.32 -9.02
C VAL A 1054 2.71 -22.99 -9.34
N GLY A 1055 2.34 -21.91 -8.65
CA GLY A 1055 2.92 -20.60 -8.91
C GLY A 1055 2.26 -19.46 -8.16
N THR A 1056 2.84 -18.26 -8.33
CA THR A 1056 2.29 -17.04 -7.76
C THR A 1056 1.12 -16.49 -8.57
N VAL A 1057 0.34 -15.61 -7.96
CA VAL A 1057 -0.80 -14.94 -8.60
C VAL A 1057 -0.37 -14.26 -9.91
N ASP A 1058 0.79 -13.60 -9.92
CA ASP A 1058 1.34 -12.87 -11.07
C ASP A 1058 1.68 -13.83 -12.23
N ARG A 1059 2.18 -15.04 -11.96
CA ARG A 1059 2.51 -16.07 -12.96
C ARG A 1059 1.29 -16.56 -13.72
N PHE A 1060 0.12 -16.58 -13.06
CA PHE A 1060 -1.12 -17.12 -13.61
C PHE A 1060 -2.09 -16.04 -14.08
N GLN A 1061 -1.66 -14.78 -14.19
CA GLN A 1061 -2.45 -13.76 -14.86
C GLN A 1061 -2.80 -14.23 -16.29
N GLY A 1062 -4.05 -14.03 -16.69
CA GLY A 1062 -4.57 -14.49 -17.99
C GLY A 1062 -4.97 -15.98 -18.06
N GLN A 1063 -4.40 -16.86 -17.22
CA GLN A 1063 -4.71 -18.30 -17.25
C GLN A 1063 -6.05 -18.64 -16.56
N GLU A 1064 -6.50 -19.89 -16.67
CA GLU A 1064 -7.72 -20.42 -16.05
C GLU A 1064 -7.66 -21.95 -15.91
N ALA A 1065 -8.47 -22.51 -15.01
CA ALA A 1065 -8.61 -23.95 -14.77
C ALA A 1065 -10.00 -24.31 -14.20
N PRO A 1066 -10.51 -25.53 -14.41
CA PRO A 1066 -11.72 -26.02 -13.74
C PRO A 1066 -11.70 -25.81 -12.21
N VAL A 1067 -10.58 -26.13 -11.56
CA VAL A 1067 -10.40 -25.97 -10.12
C VAL A 1067 -9.17 -25.11 -9.81
N VAL A 1068 -9.32 -24.18 -8.87
CA VAL A 1068 -8.22 -23.41 -8.29
C VAL A 1068 -8.13 -23.67 -6.80
N VAL A 1069 -6.91 -23.88 -6.31
CA VAL A 1069 -6.60 -23.96 -4.89
C VAL A 1069 -5.67 -22.81 -4.53
N TYR A 1070 -6.07 -21.93 -3.60
CA TYR A 1070 -5.29 -20.78 -3.16
C TYR A 1070 -4.84 -20.98 -1.70
N SER A 1071 -3.54 -21.16 -1.48
CA SER A 1071 -2.90 -21.31 -0.16
C SER A 1071 -2.29 -19.99 0.29
N MET A 1072 -2.65 -19.50 1.48
CA MET A 1072 -2.21 -18.18 1.98
C MET A 1072 -0.86 -18.22 2.72
N ALA A 1073 -0.41 -19.39 3.18
CA ALA A 1073 0.86 -19.68 3.87
C ALA A 1073 1.06 -19.03 5.25
N SER A 1074 0.73 -17.75 5.42
CA SER A 1074 1.00 -17.05 6.68
C SER A 1074 0.06 -17.51 7.80
N SER A 1075 0.58 -17.71 9.01
CA SER A 1075 -0.22 -18.08 10.19
C SER A 1075 -1.03 -16.92 10.77
N SER A 1076 -0.46 -15.71 10.72
CA SER A 1076 -1.09 -14.50 11.23
C SER A 1076 -0.66 -13.28 10.42
N ALA A 1077 -1.34 -12.15 10.62
CA ALA A 1077 -0.94 -10.89 10.01
C ALA A 1077 0.43 -10.38 10.49
N ASP A 1078 0.79 -10.66 11.74
CA ASP A 1078 2.08 -10.26 12.33
C ASP A 1078 3.25 -11.03 11.69
N ASP A 1079 2.97 -12.19 11.11
CA ASP A 1079 3.95 -13.03 10.42
C ASP A 1079 4.23 -12.58 8.97
N VAL A 1080 3.42 -11.66 8.41
CA VAL A 1080 3.47 -11.25 7.00
C VAL A 1080 4.62 -10.27 6.73
N PRO A 1081 5.68 -10.68 6.01
CA PRO A 1081 6.86 -9.83 5.81
C PRO A 1081 6.58 -8.60 4.92
N ARG A 1082 5.72 -8.75 3.91
CA ARG A 1082 5.38 -7.71 2.93
C ARG A 1082 4.21 -6.81 3.35
N GLY A 1083 3.83 -6.86 4.63
CA GLY A 1083 2.68 -6.15 5.18
C GLY A 1083 1.32 -6.75 4.79
N ILE A 1084 0.30 -6.39 5.56
CA ILE A 1084 -1.09 -6.85 5.40
C ILE A 1084 -1.61 -6.55 3.98
N ASP A 1085 -1.25 -5.39 3.41
CA ASP A 1085 -1.73 -4.96 2.10
C ASP A 1085 -1.31 -5.89 0.96
N PHE A 1086 -0.18 -6.58 1.10
CA PHE A 1086 0.28 -7.56 0.11
C PHE A 1086 -0.54 -8.85 0.16
N LEU A 1087 -0.63 -9.49 1.33
CA LEU A 1087 -1.29 -10.80 1.47
C LEU A 1087 -2.81 -10.70 1.23
N PHE A 1088 -3.44 -9.64 1.73
CA PHE A 1088 -4.89 -9.43 1.65
C PHE A 1088 -5.31 -8.58 0.43
N SER A 1089 -4.40 -8.29 -0.50
CA SER A 1089 -4.70 -7.51 -1.71
C SER A 1089 -5.97 -8.01 -2.41
N LEU A 1090 -6.97 -7.13 -2.54
CA LEU A 1090 -8.23 -7.43 -3.23
C LEU A 1090 -7.97 -7.82 -4.67
N ASN A 1091 -7.05 -7.13 -5.35
CA ASN A 1091 -6.66 -7.41 -6.71
C ASN A 1091 -6.07 -8.83 -6.84
N ARG A 1092 -5.24 -9.26 -5.88
CA ARG A 1092 -4.68 -10.63 -5.85
C ARG A 1092 -5.73 -11.67 -5.56
N LEU A 1093 -6.62 -11.43 -4.59
CA LEU A 1093 -7.72 -12.33 -4.27
C LEU A 1093 -8.70 -12.47 -5.46
N ASN A 1094 -9.08 -11.34 -6.08
CA ASN A 1094 -9.87 -11.29 -7.30
C ASN A 1094 -9.21 -12.10 -8.40
N VAL A 1095 -7.92 -11.84 -8.69
CA VAL A 1095 -7.18 -12.58 -9.72
C VAL A 1095 -7.11 -14.06 -9.41
N ALA A 1096 -6.81 -14.47 -8.17
CA ALA A 1096 -6.69 -15.87 -7.78
C ALA A 1096 -8.02 -16.62 -7.92
N VAL A 1097 -9.09 -16.09 -7.33
CA VAL A 1097 -10.42 -16.73 -7.34
C VAL A 1097 -11.01 -16.76 -8.76
N SER A 1098 -10.83 -15.70 -9.55
CA SER A 1098 -11.35 -15.62 -10.92
C SER A 1098 -10.58 -16.45 -11.96
N ARG A 1099 -9.53 -17.18 -11.56
CA ARG A 1099 -8.94 -18.25 -12.39
C ARG A 1099 -9.79 -19.52 -12.40
N ALA A 1100 -10.68 -19.69 -11.42
CA ALA A 1100 -11.54 -20.86 -11.34
C ALA A 1100 -12.70 -20.74 -12.34
N ARG A 1101 -12.87 -21.76 -13.18
CA ARG A 1101 -14.08 -21.91 -13.98
C ARG A 1101 -15.22 -22.46 -13.13
N THR A 1102 -14.97 -23.53 -12.37
CA THR A 1102 -16.02 -24.26 -11.65
C THR A 1102 -15.94 -24.07 -10.13
N LEU A 1103 -14.74 -24.26 -9.55
CA LEU A 1103 -14.55 -24.35 -8.10
C LEU A 1103 -13.28 -23.63 -7.64
N ALA A 1104 -13.42 -22.80 -6.60
CA ALA A 1104 -12.29 -22.15 -5.92
C ALA A 1104 -12.18 -22.61 -4.46
N VAL A 1105 -11.02 -23.15 -4.08
CA VAL A 1105 -10.71 -23.62 -2.73
C VAL A 1105 -9.70 -22.66 -2.09
N LEU A 1106 -10.07 -22.04 -0.98
CA LEU A 1106 -9.16 -21.24 -0.16
C LEU A 1106 -8.65 -22.09 1.00
N VAL A 1107 -7.33 -22.19 1.12
CA VAL A 1107 -6.65 -22.83 2.25
C VAL A 1107 -5.94 -21.74 3.03
N CYS A 1108 -6.38 -21.50 4.26
CA CYS A 1108 -5.77 -20.46 5.09
C CYS A 1108 -5.96 -20.72 6.58
N ASN A 1109 -5.10 -20.10 7.38
CA ASN A 1109 -5.26 -20.10 8.82
C ASN A 1109 -6.44 -19.22 9.26
N PRO A 1110 -7.38 -19.73 10.09
CA PRO A 1110 -8.47 -18.92 10.64
C PRO A 1110 -8.03 -17.63 11.35
N ALA A 1111 -6.81 -17.60 11.91
CA ALA A 1111 -6.26 -16.41 12.54
C ALA A 1111 -6.08 -15.23 11.56
N LEU A 1112 -6.01 -15.47 10.24
CA LEU A 1112 -5.96 -14.40 9.23
C LEU A 1112 -7.29 -13.63 9.14
N LEU A 1113 -8.43 -14.26 9.46
CA LEU A 1113 -9.73 -13.58 9.55
C LEU A 1113 -9.81 -12.63 10.75
N HIS A 1114 -8.85 -12.74 11.67
CA HIS A 1114 -8.81 -12.02 12.93
C HIS A 1114 -7.85 -10.82 12.91
N THR A 1115 -7.26 -10.56 11.75
CA THR A 1115 -6.26 -9.52 11.49
C THR A 1115 -6.73 -8.16 11.96
N ARG A 1116 -5.92 -7.49 12.77
CA ARG A 1116 -6.19 -6.12 13.19
C ARG A 1116 -5.91 -5.16 12.04
N CYS A 1117 -6.89 -4.33 11.71
CA CYS A 1117 -6.77 -3.31 10.67
C CYS A 1117 -6.42 -1.96 11.30
N HIS A 1118 -5.44 -1.25 10.73
CA HIS A 1118 -5.01 0.08 11.19
C HIS A 1118 -5.46 1.21 10.25
N ARG A 1119 -5.86 0.87 9.02
CA ARG A 1119 -6.39 1.80 8.02
C ARG A 1119 -7.66 1.25 7.38
N VAL A 1120 -8.54 2.12 6.88
CA VAL A 1120 -9.83 1.72 6.27
C VAL A 1120 -9.63 0.82 5.06
N GLU A 1121 -8.56 1.04 4.28
CA GLU A 1121 -8.27 0.17 3.13
C GLU A 1121 -7.99 -1.25 3.61
N GLN A 1122 -7.20 -1.43 4.67
CA GLN A 1122 -6.93 -2.75 5.25
C GLN A 1122 -8.21 -3.44 5.73
N LEU A 1123 -9.17 -2.68 6.28
CA LEU A 1123 -10.47 -3.22 6.64
C LEU A 1123 -11.19 -3.80 5.42
N ARG A 1124 -11.21 -3.08 4.28
CA ARG A 1124 -11.77 -3.59 3.02
C ARG A 1124 -11.06 -4.85 2.54
N LEU A 1125 -9.72 -4.89 2.64
CA LEU A 1125 -8.90 -6.05 2.26
C LEU A 1125 -9.24 -7.31 3.08
N VAL A 1126 -9.21 -7.20 4.41
CA VAL A 1126 -9.50 -8.34 5.31
C VAL A 1126 -10.99 -8.73 5.24
N ASN A 1127 -11.89 -7.76 5.05
CA ASN A 1127 -13.32 -8.00 4.85
C ASN A 1127 -13.59 -8.93 3.68
N ALA A 1128 -12.85 -8.83 2.56
CA ALA A 1128 -13.05 -9.74 1.44
C ALA A 1128 -12.65 -11.18 1.75
N LEU A 1129 -11.62 -11.40 2.58
CA LEU A 1129 -11.29 -12.75 3.06
C LEU A 1129 -12.38 -13.30 3.99
N CYS A 1130 -12.87 -12.47 4.92
CA CYS A 1130 -14.01 -12.82 5.77
C CYS A 1130 -15.26 -13.12 4.94
N ARG A 1131 -15.50 -12.35 3.88
CA ARG A 1131 -16.61 -12.55 2.94
C ARG A 1131 -16.46 -13.84 2.17
N PHE A 1132 -15.24 -14.21 1.76
CA PHE A 1132 -14.97 -15.51 1.13
C PHE A 1132 -15.35 -16.64 2.09
N ALA A 1133 -14.84 -16.60 3.33
CA ALA A 1133 -15.11 -17.63 4.32
C ALA A 1133 -16.59 -17.73 4.71
N GLU A 1134 -17.31 -16.61 4.77
CA GLU A 1134 -18.76 -16.56 4.98
C GLU A 1134 -19.56 -17.14 3.82
N SER A 1135 -19.10 -16.97 2.58
CA SER A 1135 -19.81 -17.42 1.36
C SER A 1135 -19.44 -18.85 0.95
N ALA A 1136 -18.34 -19.38 1.49
CA ALA A 1136 -17.81 -20.68 1.13
C ALA A 1136 -18.39 -21.80 2.00
N GLU A 1137 -18.55 -22.97 1.39
CA GLU A 1137 -18.77 -24.20 2.17
C GLU A 1137 -17.44 -24.56 2.87
N ARG A 1138 -17.49 -24.69 4.20
CA ARG A 1138 -16.34 -25.13 4.98
C ARG A 1138 -16.11 -26.62 4.77
N ILE A 1139 -14.87 -26.99 4.44
CA ILE A 1139 -14.43 -28.37 4.26
C ILE A 1139 -13.31 -28.70 5.25
N ASP A 1140 -13.17 -29.97 5.61
CA ASP A 1140 -12.13 -30.42 6.54
C ASP A 1140 -10.97 -31.10 5.79
N ALA A 1141 -9.81 -31.16 6.44
CA ALA A 1141 -8.63 -31.80 5.86
C ALA A 1141 -8.87 -33.31 5.71
N VAL A 1142 -8.43 -33.86 4.58
CA VAL A 1142 -8.46 -35.31 4.34
C VAL A 1142 -7.38 -35.94 5.21
N ALA A 1143 -7.77 -36.82 6.14
CA ALA A 1143 -6.79 -37.65 6.82
C ALA A 1143 -5.97 -38.42 5.77
N ALA A 1144 -4.65 -38.36 5.87
CA ALA A 1144 -3.81 -39.24 5.06
C ALA A 1144 -4.20 -40.69 5.37
N PRO A 1145 -4.42 -41.56 4.36
CA PRO A 1145 -4.45 -42.99 4.65
C PRO A 1145 -3.09 -43.35 5.25
N VAL A 1146 -3.12 -43.92 6.46
CA VAL A 1146 -1.95 -44.43 7.18
C VAL A 1146 -1.24 -45.48 6.35
#